data_AF-A0A1F0R2E2-F1
#
_entry.id   AF-A0A1F0R2E2-F1
#
_cell.length_a   1.000
_cell.length_b   1.000
_cell.length_c   1.000
_cell.angle_alpha   90.00
_cell.angle_beta   90.00
_cell.angle_gamma   90.00
#
_symmetry.space_group_name_H-M   'P 1'
#
loop_
_entity.id
_entity.type
_entity.pdbx_description
1 polymer ?
#
loop_
_entity_poly.entity_id
_entity_poly.type
_entity_poly.pdbx_seq_one_letter_code
_entity_poly.pdbx_strand_id
1 'polypeptide(L)'
;MRIALTGRPVSTRNLSAVNLPKRYALPLFGADGISSVAYAADQMILTLAAAGASALAFSPWIGLGVAMVGLLVIGTYRYNINQIASEGDIQLVHRKLGALPSIVMGASSLMDYMLTVAVSMSSASSFLVALYPQIQDWRTHIAVLLIVALTLFALRGVQLLGKIAYWPLYVFLALLGATLIVGWIRAATGTLPLAESATYVIAPEYHDHALEGLALVLLLARSFSAGVVAFSGVSTISNSVKYFRRPKKYNAAVTMMMMGLITSVLLVSLLGFAAATRVHMVHDTTRFLFIDGHAPGEYFHQKPALYQVALAIYQGVPFFAQLLVFATVGVLIIASLTAFTGFPVIASSLADYQYLPVFFRSMESRGLYANGVLALSAFSIFLTTVFGSDVYSLIQLYIVGMCLSMVLVQLAVVRYRMRLLRITLAQMPRRALLRDIAVSAVGVVVTAAVLVIVVVTKFAAGAWLSLGMIALMVGGMVVTRRHYDAVDAALDVPLNAESVADVAALPSRVHAIVYVERVRRPVVRALSYARAGRPSTIEALTVNNDRAALEVVKKRWYALGIPVPLSVIDSPYRDAVDAVVSYIRRRRKKSPRDILVVYLPEFVVEHWWQRLLHRRTVRRLKQALLHEPGVMTATVPWAMHEDEVYDEIFDQRLQGKDSATNELTAEADTDGSAAAVAPKITRSAGGGRELIQSNRHAVYRGRLHEADAVAREKKRQP
;
A
#
# COMPACT_ATOMS: atom_id res chain seq x y z
N MET A 1 -12.99 17.49 2.83
CA MET A 1 -12.84 16.21 3.55
C MET A 1 -11.68 15.36 3.03
N ARG A 2 -11.64 14.97 1.73
CA ARG A 2 -10.49 14.22 1.15
C ARG A 2 -9.14 14.89 1.42
N ILE A 3 -8.98 16.19 1.13
CA ILE A 3 -7.72 16.93 1.37
C ILE A 3 -7.33 17.01 2.86
N ALA A 4 -8.30 17.01 3.78
CA ALA A 4 -8.02 17.01 5.23
C ALA A 4 -7.52 15.64 5.72
N LEU A 5 -7.92 14.57 5.05
CA LEU A 5 -7.49 13.19 5.33
C LEU A 5 -6.21 12.81 4.56
N THR A 6 -6.02 13.33 3.34
CA THR A 6 -4.96 12.89 2.41
C THR A 6 -3.84 13.92 2.18
N GLY A 7 -3.92 15.10 2.81
CA GLY A 7 -2.89 16.15 2.68
C GLY A 7 -2.89 16.91 1.35
N ARG A 8 -1.98 17.90 1.23
CA ARG A 8 -1.78 18.70 0.01
C ARG A 8 -1.03 17.90 -1.06
N PRO A 9 -1.31 18.15 -2.34
CA PRO A 9 -0.83 17.30 -3.40
C PRO A 9 0.68 17.60 -3.67
N VAL A 10 1.57 16.59 -3.67
CA VAL A 10 3.04 16.75 -3.90
C VAL A 10 3.57 16.07 -5.17
N SER A 11 4.41 16.75 -5.96
CA SER A 11 4.70 16.37 -7.36
C SER A 11 5.49 15.06 -7.42
N THR A 12 5.19 14.22 -8.43
CA THR A 12 5.87 12.95 -8.70
C THR A 12 7.40 13.10 -8.82
N ARG A 13 7.86 14.29 -9.22
CA ARG A 13 9.28 14.67 -9.28
C ARG A 13 9.98 14.75 -7.91
N ASN A 14 9.24 14.91 -6.81
CA ASN A 14 9.79 15.04 -5.46
C ASN A 14 9.97 13.70 -4.73
N LEU A 15 9.30 12.61 -5.15
CA LEU A 15 9.43 11.29 -4.50
C LEU A 15 10.70 10.54 -4.90
N SER A 16 11.16 10.72 -6.14
CA SER A 16 12.45 10.24 -6.63
C SER A 16 13.64 11.09 -6.13
N ALA A 17 13.38 12.21 -5.47
CA ALA A 17 14.38 13.15 -4.96
C ALA A 17 14.73 12.97 -3.46
N VAL A 18 14.01 12.15 -2.69
CA VAL A 18 14.35 11.88 -1.28
C VAL A 18 15.42 10.77 -1.21
N ASN A 19 16.65 11.11 -1.57
CA ASN A 19 17.80 10.23 -1.35
C ASN A 19 18.21 10.30 0.12
N LEU A 20 17.91 9.26 0.91
CA LEU A 20 18.25 9.25 2.34
C LEU A 20 19.75 8.93 2.54
N PRO A 21 20.51 9.78 3.27
CA PRO A 21 21.83 9.43 3.77
C PRO A 21 21.79 8.22 4.71
N LYS A 22 22.91 7.50 4.86
CA LYS A 22 23.03 6.32 5.76
C LYS A 22 22.52 6.57 7.19
N ARG A 23 22.74 7.78 7.72
CA ARG A 23 22.31 8.21 9.06
C ARG A 23 20.79 8.25 9.24
N TYR A 24 20.04 8.39 8.16
CA TYR A 24 18.57 8.41 8.18
C TYR A 24 17.98 7.09 7.67
N ALA A 25 18.76 6.32 6.90
CA ALA A 25 18.32 5.05 6.35
C ALA A 25 18.31 3.90 7.38
N LEU A 26 19.31 3.81 8.28
CA LEU A 26 19.30 2.81 9.35
C LEU A 26 18.07 2.97 10.28
N PRO A 27 17.72 4.18 10.75
CA PRO A 27 16.50 4.38 11.53
C PRO A 27 15.19 4.12 10.82
N LEU A 28 15.13 4.38 9.52
CA LEU A 28 13.88 4.20 8.79
C LEU A 28 13.69 2.76 8.32
N PHE A 29 14.74 2.07 7.87
CA PHE A 29 14.60 0.74 7.27
C PHE A 29 15.14 -0.39 8.16
N GLY A 30 16.02 -0.08 9.10
CA GLY A 30 16.57 -1.05 10.05
C GLY A 30 15.88 -1.06 11.42
N ALA A 31 14.95 -0.14 11.68
CA ALA A 31 14.19 -0.10 12.93
C ALA A 31 13.40 -1.39 13.18
N ASP A 32 12.82 -1.96 12.12
CA ASP A 32 12.08 -3.22 12.17
C ASP A 32 12.90 -4.31 12.88
N GLY A 33 14.08 -4.66 12.35
CA GLY A 33 14.91 -5.71 12.95
C GLY A 33 15.54 -5.35 14.29
N ILE A 34 15.92 -4.08 14.51
CA ILE A 34 16.46 -3.66 15.82
C ILE A 34 15.37 -3.74 16.90
N SER A 35 14.13 -3.36 16.56
CA SER A 35 12.98 -3.44 17.47
C SER A 35 12.59 -4.88 17.78
N SER A 36 12.83 -5.81 16.84
CA SER A 36 12.52 -7.22 17.01
C SER A 36 13.19 -7.87 18.21
N VAL A 37 14.32 -7.33 18.67
CA VAL A 37 15.01 -7.80 19.88
C VAL A 37 14.11 -7.71 21.12
N ALA A 38 13.27 -6.67 21.20
CA ALA A 38 12.44 -6.41 22.38
C ALA A 38 11.43 -7.54 22.63
N TYR A 39 10.89 -8.15 21.58
CA TYR A 39 9.93 -9.25 21.70
C TYR A 39 10.54 -10.62 21.38
N ALA A 40 11.62 -10.71 20.58
CA ALA A 40 12.32 -11.96 20.32
C ALA A 40 12.93 -12.54 21.60
N ALA A 41 13.50 -11.69 22.47
CA ALA A 41 14.01 -12.13 23.76
C ALA A 41 12.90 -12.73 24.64
N ASP A 42 11.75 -12.07 24.73
CA ASP A 42 10.58 -12.58 25.45
C ASP A 42 10.17 -13.96 24.94
N GLN A 43 10.09 -14.14 23.61
CA GLN A 43 9.72 -15.43 23.02
C GLN A 43 10.72 -16.54 23.32
N MET A 44 12.01 -16.23 23.33
CA MET A 44 13.06 -17.20 23.65
C MET A 44 12.97 -17.64 25.11
N ILE A 45 12.73 -16.70 26.03
CA ILE A 45 12.56 -16.98 27.46
C ILE A 45 11.29 -17.81 27.69
N LEU A 46 10.15 -17.38 27.13
CA LEU A 46 8.86 -18.07 27.25
C LEU A 46 8.92 -19.52 26.73
N THR A 47 9.63 -19.75 25.64
CA THR A 47 9.79 -21.10 25.07
C THR A 47 10.71 -21.99 25.91
N LEU A 48 11.75 -21.45 26.54
CA LEU A 48 12.60 -22.20 27.47
C LEU A 48 11.92 -22.48 28.80
N ALA A 49 11.16 -21.52 29.31
CA ALA A 49 10.48 -21.66 30.59
C ALA A 49 9.45 -22.80 30.60
N ALA A 50 8.87 -23.16 29.46
CA ALA A 50 8.02 -24.34 29.32
C ALA A 50 8.76 -25.64 29.71
N ALA A 51 10.09 -25.68 29.57
CA ALA A 51 10.96 -26.79 29.97
C ALA A 51 11.39 -26.73 31.45
N GLY A 52 11.02 -25.68 32.18
CA GLY A 52 11.41 -25.43 33.56
C GLY A 52 12.56 -24.44 33.72
N ALA A 53 12.80 -24.02 34.97
CA ALA A 53 13.74 -22.95 35.31
C ALA A 53 15.22 -23.28 34.97
N SER A 54 15.61 -24.55 34.98
CA SER A 54 16.97 -24.99 34.61
C SER A 54 17.29 -24.74 33.14
N ALA A 55 16.29 -24.81 32.25
CA ALA A 55 16.47 -24.57 30.83
C ALA A 55 16.82 -23.11 30.51
N LEU A 56 16.37 -22.16 31.36
CA LEU A 56 16.66 -20.73 31.21
C LEU A 56 18.17 -20.42 31.24
N ALA A 57 18.97 -21.26 31.89
CA ALA A 57 20.43 -21.12 31.90
C ALA A 57 21.07 -21.27 30.51
N PHE A 58 20.42 -21.99 29.59
CA PHE A 58 20.88 -22.14 28.20
C PHE A 58 20.52 -20.96 27.29
N SER A 59 19.64 -20.05 27.74
CA SER A 59 19.14 -18.91 26.96
C SER A 59 20.25 -18.09 26.27
N PRO A 60 21.35 -17.68 26.95
CA PRO A 60 22.41 -16.89 26.31
C PRO A 60 23.15 -17.67 25.21
N TRP A 61 23.34 -18.98 25.39
CA TRP A 61 24.01 -19.85 24.42
C TRP A 61 23.16 -20.05 23.16
N ILE A 62 21.85 -20.24 23.33
CA ILE A 62 20.92 -20.29 22.20
C ILE A 62 20.88 -18.93 21.49
N GLY A 63 20.86 -17.83 22.26
CA GLY A 63 20.97 -16.47 21.74
C GLY A 63 22.22 -16.27 20.88
N LEU A 64 23.36 -16.80 21.31
CA LEU A 64 24.61 -16.76 20.55
C LEU A 64 24.53 -17.60 19.27
N GLY A 65 23.93 -18.79 19.33
CA GLY A 65 23.67 -19.62 18.14
C GLY A 65 22.76 -18.92 17.13
N VAL A 66 21.68 -18.30 17.61
CA VAL A 66 20.76 -17.48 16.80
C VAL A 66 21.50 -16.29 16.18
N ALA A 67 22.33 -15.59 16.96
CA ALA A 67 23.16 -14.48 16.46
C ALA A 67 24.14 -14.92 15.36
N MET A 68 24.81 -16.05 15.54
CA MET A 68 25.76 -16.58 14.56
C MET A 68 25.06 -16.96 13.25
N VAL A 69 23.97 -17.71 13.32
CA VAL A 69 23.19 -18.10 12.13
C VAL A 69 22.56 -16.86 11.46
N GLY A 70 22.02 -15.94 12.25
CA GLY A 70 21.47 -14.67 11.77
C GLY A 70 22.50 -13.82 11.02
N LEU A 71 23.71 -13.67 11.58
CA LEU A 71 24.81 -12.97 10.92
C LEU A 71 25.28 -13.67 9.65
N LEU A 72 25.27 -15.01 9.62
CA LEU A 72 25.57 -15.77 8.41
C LEU A 72 24.53 -15.51 7.32
N VAL A 73 23.24 -15.60 7.65
CA VAL A 73 22.13 -15.31 6.72
C VAL A 73 22.21 -13.86 6.23
N ILE A 74 22.43 -12.90 7.13
CA ILE A 74 22.61 -11.48 6.78
C ILE A 74 23.83 -11.27 5.89
N GLY A 75 24.95 -11.95 6.19
CA GLY A 75 26.17 -11.88 5.40
C GLY A 75 25.94 -12.36 3.95
N THR A 76 25.21 -13.46 3.78
CA THR A 76 24.85 -13.99 2.45
C THR A 76 23.83 -13.09 1.73
N TYR A 77 22.88 -12.51 2.46
CA TYR A 77 21.94 -11.51 1.92
C TYR A 77 22.65 -10.25 1.44
N ARG A 78 23.55 -9.70 2.26
CA ARG A 78 24.41 -8.56 1.94
C ARG A 78 25.22 -8.82 0.68
N TYR A 79 25.73 -10.04 0.54
CA TYR A 79 26.48 -10.44 -0.64
C TYR A 79 25.62 -10.51 -1.91
N ASN A 80 24.34 -10.88 -1.77
CA ASN A 80 23.39 -11.01 -2.87
C ASN A 80 22.62 -9.72 -3.19
N ILE A 81 22.68 -8.70 -2.34
CA ILE A 81 21.91 -7.46 -2.44
C ILE A 81 22.11 -6.74 -3.78
N ASN A 82 23.28 -6.92 -4.42
CA ASN A 82 23.57 -6.30 -5.71
C ASN A 82 22.63 -6.73 -6.83
N GLN A 83 22.19 -8.00 -6.81
CA GLN A 83 21.27 -8.57 -7.80
C GLN A 83 19.82 -8.30 -7.43
N ILE A 84 19.51 -8.41 -6.13
CA ILE A 84 18.19 -8.16 -5.55
C ILE A 84 17.76 -6.71 -5.84
N ALA A 85 18.65 -5.75 -5.59
CA ALA A 85 18.39 -4.31 -5.75
C ALA A 85 18.22 -3.82 -7.20
N SER A 86 18.64 -4.60 -8.21
CA SER A 86 18.55 -4.17 -9.62
C SER A 86 17.21 -4.53 -10.28
N GLU A 87 16.63 -5.68 -9.95
CA GLU A 87 15.38 -6.15 -10.58
C GLU A 87 14.19 -5.98 -9.63
N GLY A 88 14.40 -5.94 -8.30
CA GLY A 88 13.32 -5.99 -7.32
C GLY A 88 12.89 -7.42 -7.04
N ASP A 89 12.70 -7.72 -5.76
CA ASP A 89 12.42 -9.02 -5.15
C ASP A 89 11.42 -9.90 -5.93
N ILE A 90 10.21 -9.38 -6.19
CA ILE A 90 9.15 -10.13 -6.89
C ILE A 90 9.50 -10.36 -8.36
N GLN A 91 10.05 -9.35 -9.04
CA GLN A 91 10.38 -9.43 -10.47
C GLN A 91 11.53 -10.40 -10.71
N LEU A 92 12.52 -10.41 -9.81
CA LEU A 92 13.62 -11.37 -9.81
C LEU A 92 13.08 -12.81 -9.69
N VAL A 93 12.22 -13.08 -8.71
CA VAL A 93 11.63 -14.42 -8.54
C VAL A 93 10.76 -14.80 -9.75
N HIS A 94 9.92 -13.88 -10.23
CA HIS A 94 9.06 -14.12 -11.39
C HIS A 94 9.88 -14.50 -12.65
N ARG A 95 10.94 -13.73 -12.96
CA ARG A 95 11.76 -13.93 -14.16
C ARG A 95 12.68 -15.15 -14.08
N LYS A 96 13.14 -15.54 -12.89
CA LYS A 96 14.14 -16.62 -12.73
C LYS A 96 13.53 -17.96 -12.30
N LEU A 97 12.51 -17.94 -11.44
CA LEU A 97 11.84 -19.14 -10.90
C LEU A 97 10.48 -19.40 -11.55
N GLY A 98 9.77 -18.37 -12.01
CA GLY A 98 8.48 -18.47 -12.70
C GLY A 98 7.32 -17.85 -11.91
N ALA A 99 6.10 -18.00 -12.45
CA ALA A 99 4.88 -17.38 -11.90
C ALA A 99 4.51 -17.89 -10.49
N LEU A 100 4.38 -19.21 -10.31
CA LEU A 100 3.95 -19.79 -9.02
C LEU A 100 4.88 -19.43 -7.85
N PRO A 101 6.22 -19.59 -7.95
CA PRO A 101 7.13 -19.15 -6.89
C PRO A 101 7.04 -17.66 -6.58
N SER A 102 6.75 -16.83 -7.58
CA SER A 102 6.57 -15.38 -7.40
C SER A 102 5.28 -15.05 -6.66
N ILE A 103 4.19 -15.76 -6.93
CA ILE A 103 2.92 -15.62 -6.19
C ILE A 103 3.11 -16.04 -4.73
N VAL A 104 3.76 -17.19 -4.49
CA VAL A 104 4.06 -17.67 -3.13
C VAL A 104 4.91 -16.65 -2.37
N MET A 105 5.98 -16.16 -2.99
CA MET A 105 6.83 -15.12 -2.42
C MET A 105 6.04 -13.84 -2.11
N GLY A 106 5.21 -13.39 -3.06
CA GLY A 106 4.37 -12.20 -2.89
C GLY A 106 3.39 -12.32 -1.74
N ALA A 107 2.68 -13.45 -1.64
CA ALA A 107 1.79 -13.74 -0.51
C ALA A 107 2.55 -13.75 0.82
N SER A 108 3.72 -14.40 0.84
CA SER A 108 4.61 -14.48 2.00
C SER A 108 5.07 -13.10 2.48
N SER A 109 5.50 -12.22 1.56
CA SER A 109 5.94 -10.86 1.88
C SER A 109 4.79 -9.91 2.27
N LEU A 110 3.60 -10.08 1.70
CA LEU A 110 2.44 -9.30 2.13
C LEU A 110 2.01 -9.70 3.54
N MET A 111 2.01 -11.00 3.85
CA MET A 111 1.73 -11.50 5.18
C MET A 111 2.77 -11.06 6.21
N ASP A 112 4.06 -11.09 5.86
CA ASP A 112 5.18 -10.55 6.64
C ASP A 112 4.87 -9.12 7.10
N TYR A 113 4.53 -8.23 6.17
CA TYR A 113 4.17 -6.85 6.52
C TYR A 113 2.90 -6.70 7.35
N MET A 114 1.85 -7.49 7.09
CA MET A 114 0.63 -7.48 7.92
C MET A 114 0.94 -7.86 9.37
N LEU A 115 1.79 -8.88 9.56
CA LEU A 115 2.18 -9.35 10.87
C LEU A 115 3.19 -8.44 11.55
N THR A 116 4.10 -7.78 10.82
CA THR A 116 5.00 -6.76 11.39
C THR A 116 4.21 -5.67 12.11
N VAL A 117 3.12 -5.17 11.50
CA VAL A 117 2.26 -4.17 12.13
C VAL A 117 1.51 -4.75 13.33
N ALA A 118 0.90 -5.93 13.18
CA ALA A 118 0.12 -6.55 14.25
C ALA A 118 1.00 -6.89 15.48
N VAL A 119 2.16 -7.50 15.27
CA VAL A 119 3.13 -7.87 16.32
C VAL A 119 3.68 -6.63 17.01
N SER A 120 4.14 -5.64 16.23
CA SER A 120 4.76 -4.44 16.80
C SER A 120 3.77 -3.60 17.61
N MET A 121 2.52 -3.46 17.14
CA MET A 121 1.47 -2.72 17.86
C MET A 121 0.96 -3.47 19.08
N SER A 122 0.88 -4.80 19.01
CA SER A 122 0.55 -5.64 20.17
C SER A 122 1.66 -5.63 21.22
N SER A 123 2.93 -5.64 20.79
CA SER A 123 4.08 -5.51 21.68
C SER A 123 4.12 -4.11 22.31
N ALA A 124 3.92 -3.06 21.52
CA ALA A 124 3.85 -1.69 22.02
C ALA A 124 2.74 -1.50 23.06
N SER A 125 1.56 -2.06 22.80
CA SER A 125 0.45 -2.11 23.77
C SER A 125 0.85 -2.83 25.06
N SER A 126 1.54 -3.98 24.95
CA SER A 126 2.01 -4.75 26.12
C SER A 126 3.04 -3.97 26.95
N PHE A 127 3.94 -3.21 26.32
CA PHE A 127 4.86 -2.30 27.00
C PHE A 127 4.14 -1.13 27.69
N LEU A 128 3.08 -0.57 27.09
CA LEU A 128 2.28 0.50 27.71
C LEU A 128 1.49 -0.01 28.91
N VAL A 129 0.89 -1.19 28.81
CA VAL A 129 0.16 -1.85 29.91
C VAL A 129 1.13 -2.21 31.05
N ALA A 130 2.36 -2.61 30.74
CA ALA A 130 3.38 -2.87 31.75
C ALA A 130 3.77 -1.60 32.55
N LEU A 131 3.63 -0.42 31.94
CA LEU A 131 3.89 0.87 32.60
C LEU A 131 2.68 1.36 33.40
N TYR A 132 1.47 1.13 32.88
CA TYR A 132 0.20 1.51 33.50
C TYR A 132 -0.71 0.29 33.59
N PRO A 133 -0.67 -0.49 34.68
CA PRO A 133 -1.49 -1.69 34.82
C PRO A 133 -3.01 -1.43 34.75
N GLN A 134 -3.46 -0.20 35.04
CA GLN A 134 -4.89 0.15 35.03
C GLN A 134 -5.57 0.05 33.65
N ILE A 135 -4.78 0.04 32.56
CA ILE A 135 -5.29 -0.02 31.18
C ILE A 135 -5.23 -1.44 30.58
N GLN A 136 -5.02 -2.46 31.41
CA GLN A 136 -4.92 -3.87 31.04
C GLN A 136 -6.10 -4.37 30.19
N ASP A 137 -7.34 -4.12 30.61
CA ASP A 137 -8.54 -4.56 29.88
C ASP A 137 -8.65 -3.93 28.47
N TRP A 138 -7.95 -2.81 28.26
CA TRP A 138 -7.97 -2.06 27.01
C TRP A 138 -6.81 -2.41 26.07
N ARG A 139 -5.98 -3.41 26.40
CA ARG A 139 -4.79 -3.79 25.62
C ARG A 139 -5.06 -3.94 24.13
N THR A 140 -6.13 -4.65 23.74
CA THR A 140 -6.46 -4.86 22.34
C THR A 140 -6.97 -3.58 21.68
N HIS A 141 -7.76 -2.79 22.42
CA HIS A 141 -8.24 -1.49 21.96
C HIS A 141 -7.09 -0.50 21.74
N ILE A 142 -6.07 -0.49 22.62
CA ILE A 142 -4.86 0.33 22.49
C ILE A 142 -4.08 -0.08 21.24
N ALA A 143 -3.87 -1.38 21.01
CA ALA A 143 -3.17 -1.85 19.81
C ALA A 143 -3.91 -1.42 18.54
N VAL A 144 -5.24 -1.57 18.49
CA VAL A 144 -6.07 -1.12 17.37
C VAL A 144 -6.03 0.39 17.20
N LEU A 145 -6.10 1.16 18.29
CA LEU A 145 -5.98 2.62 18.28
C LEU A 145 -4.64 3.06 17.69
N LEU A 146 -3.54 2.41 18.08
CA LEU A 146 -2.20 2.70 17.54
C LEU A 146 -2.13 2.38 16.04
N ILE A 147 -2.72 1.27 15.58
CA ILE A 147 -2.81 0.94 14.14
C ILE A 147 -3.60 2.01 13.39
N VAL A 148 -4.77 2.43 13.90
CA VAL A 148 -5.60 3.47 13.27
C VAL A 148 -4.88 4.80 13.23
N ALA A 149 -4.24 5.22 14.32
CA ALA A 149 -3.45 6.44 14.39
C ALA A 149 -2.30 6.41 13.37
N LEU A 150 -1.59 5.29 13.27
CA LEU A 150 -0.51 5.11 12.30
C LEU A 150 -1.03 5.10 10.86
N THR A 151 -2.22 4.54 10.63
CA THR A 151 -2.88 4.53 9.31
C THR A 151 -3.24 5.95 8.87
N LEU A 152 -3.84 6.75 9.75
CA LEU A 152 -4.15 8.16 9.50
C LEU A 152 -2.88 8.97 9.22
N PHE A 153 -1.81 8.68 9.95
CA PHE A 153 -0.51 9.29 9.73
C PHE A 153 0.09 8.91 8.36
N ALA A 154 0.04 7.62 7.99
CA ALA A 154 0.53 7.12 6.71
C ALA A 154 -0.24 7.73 5.52
N LEU A 155 -1.56 7.90 5.65
CA LEU A 155 -2.42 8.52 4.63
C LEU A 155 -2.17 10.03 4.46
N ARG A 156 -1.78 10.75 5.52
CA ARG A 156 -1.48 12.19 5.47
C ARG A 156 -0.18 12.53 4.74
N GLY A 157 0.71 11.56 4.56
CA GLY A 157 1.87 11.67 3.69
C GLY A 157 3.21 11.41 4.37
N VAL A 158 3.98 10.49 3.76
CA VAL A 158 5.30 9.98 4.17
C VAL A 158 6.41 11.06 4.20
N GLN A 159 6.15 12.27 3.71
CA GLN A 159 7.20 13.30 3.51
C GLN A 159 7.74 13.93 4.81
N LEU A 160 6.95 13.89 5.89
CA LEU A 160 7.40 14.34 7.21
C LEU A 160 8.30 13.30 7.91
N LEU A 161 8.29 12.04 7.46
CA LEU A 161 8.94 10.93 8.18
C LEU A 161 10.45 10.97 8.12
N GLY A 162 11.04 11.35 6.98
CA GLY A 162 12.51 11.37 6.85
C GLY A 162 13.19 12.28 7.89
N LYS A 163 12.48 13.28 8.43
CA LYS A 163 12.99 14.25 9.41
C LYS A 163 12.68 13.92 10.87
N ILE A 164 11.65 13.11 11.17
CA ILE A 164 11.22 12.85 12.55
C ILE A 164 11.42 11.38 12.94
N ALA A 165 11.36 10.45 11.98
CA ALA A 165 11.37 9.01 12.24
C ALA A 165 12.70 8.48 12.79
N TYR A 166 13.80 9.22 12.69
CA TYR A 166 15.10 8.75 13.16
C TYR A 166 15.35 8.93 14.66
N TRP A 167 14.63 9.85 15.31
CA TRP A 167 14.85 10.17 16.73
C TRP A 167 14.51 8.98 17.65
N PRO A 168 13.34 8.30 17.50
CA PRO A 168 12.99 7.19 18.40
C PRO A 168 13.99 6.04 18.37
N LEU A 169 14.51 5.66 17.20
CA LEU A 169 15.51 4.58 17.12
C LEU A 169 16.80 4.94 17.85
N TYR A 170 17.35 6.14 17.62
CA TYR A 170 18.61 6.51 18.26
C TYR A 170 18.47 6.69 19.76
N VAL A 171 17.34 7.22 20.23
CA VAL A 171 17.04 7.30 21.67
C VAL A 171 16.95 5.90 22.27
N PHE A 172 16.25 4.96 21.62
CA PHE A 172 16.19 3.58 22.07
C PHE A 172 17.56 2.91 22.09
N LEU A 173 18.36 3.04 21.04
CA LEU A 173 19.73 2.48 21.00
C LEU A 173 20.64 3.08 22.07
N ALA A 174 20.54 4.39 22.31
CA ALA A 174 21.32 5.07 23.32
C ALA A 174 20.91 4.63 24.74
N LEU A 175 19.61 4.59 25.02
CA LEU A 175 19.10 4.15 26.32
C LEU A 175 19.39 2.68 26.56
N LEU A 176 19.07 1.81 25.60
CA LEU A 176 19.35 0.38 25.70
C LEU A 176 20.86 0.14 25.84
N GLY A 177 21.69 0.79 25.02
CA GLY A 177 23.14 0.72 25.14
C GLY A 177 23.64 1.15 26.52
N ALA A 178 23.13 2.26 27.06
CA ALA A 178 23.44 2.70 28.41
C ALA A 178 22.99 1.69 29.48
N THR A 179 21.79 1.12 29.34
CA THR A 179 21.29 0.08 30.26
C THR A 179 22.20 -1.14 30.25
N LEU A 180 22.66 -1.58 29.09
CA LEU A 180 23.57 -2.71 28.95
C LEU A 180 24.95 -2.39 29.53
N ILE A 181 25.50 -1.21 29.28
CA ILE A 181 26.80 -0.79 29.84
C ILE A 181 26.73 -0.75 31.38
N VAL A 182 25.70 -0.12 31.94
CA VAL A 182 25.49 -0.07 33.40
C VAL A 182 25.29 -1.48 33.96
N GLY A 183 24.54 -2.34 33.25
CA GLY A 183 24.38 -3.75 33.61
C GLY A 183 25.72 -4.50 33.66
N TRP A 184 26.58 -4.29 32.65
CA TRP A 184 27.91 -4.92 32.60
C TRP A 184 28.81 -4.44 33.74
N ILE A 185 28.79 -3.14 34.05
CA ILE A 185 29.53 -2.58 35.19
C ILE A 185 29.03 -3.22 36.50
N ARG A 186 27.71 -3.29 36.72
CA ARG A 186 27.13 -3.90 37.93
C ARG A 186 27.41 -5.40 38.04
N ALA A 187 27.40 -6.11 36.91
CA ALA A 187 27.77 -7.51 36.83
C ALA A 187 29.24 -7.72 37.19
N ALA A 188 30.14 -6.88 36.68
CA ALA A 188 31.57 -6.93 36.99
C ALA A 188 31.86 -6.57 38.46
N THR A 189 31.08 -5.68 39.07
CA THR A 189 31.20 -5.34 40.50
C THR A 189 30.49 -6.31 41.43
N GLY A 190 29.82 -7.34 40.91
CA GLY A 190 29.07 -8.33 41.71
C GLY A 190 27.83 -7.76 42.41
N THR A 191 27.40 -6.54 42.09
CA THR A 191 26.25 -5.85 42.70
C THR A 191 25.01 -5.93 41.82
N LEU A 192 24.99 -6.83 40.83
CA LEU A 192 23.85 -7.02 39.94
C LEU A 192 22.68 -7.62 40.75
N PRO A 193 21.58 -6.88 40.90
CA PRO A 193 20.48 -7.35 41.69
C PRO A 193 19.56 -8.28 40.89
N LEU A 194 18.80 -9.08 41.63
CA LEU A 194 17.80 -9.99 41.07
C LEU A 194 16.59 -9.20 40.54
N ALA A 195 15.96 -9.72 39.48
CA ALA A 195 14.72 -9.19 38.96
C ALA A 195 13.56 -9.43 39.95
N GLU A 196 12.50 -8.63 39.85
CA GLU A 196 11.25 -8.81 40.62
C GLU A 196 10.66 -10.21 40.43
N SER A 197 10.88 -10.83 39.26
CA SER A 197 10.43 -12.18 38.93
C SER A 197 11.35 -13.31 39.40
N ALA A 198 12.52 -13.00 39.99
CA ALA A 198 13.49 -14.02 40.36
C ALA A 198 13.01 -14.95 41.49
N THR A 199 12.00 -14.53 42.25
CA THR A 199 11.33 -15.33 43.29
C THR A 199 10.18 -16.18 42.74
N TYR A 200 9.78 -16.01 41.48
CA TYR A 200 8.67 -16.78 40.90
C TYR A 200 9.09 -18.24 40.69
N VAL A 201 8.24 -19.17 41.14
CA VAL A 201 8.45 -20.60 40.92
C VAL A 201 7.75 -20.99 39.62
N ILE A 202 8.52 -21.55 38.68
CA ILE A 202 8.02 -22.04 37.39
C ILE A 202 7.75 -23.54 37.53
N ALA A 203 6.50 -23.97 37.32
CA ALA A 203 6.18 -25.38 37.17
C ALA A 203 6.45 -25.81 35.71
N PRO A 204 7.17 -26.91 35.45
CA PRO A 204 7.42 -27.38 34.10
C PRO A 204 6.11 -27.78 33.42
N GLU A 205 5.90 -27.33 32.18
CA GLU A 205 4.69 -27.65 31.40
C GLU A 205 4.69 -29.13 30.96
N TYR A 206 5.88 -29.73 30.81
CA TYR A 206 6.07 -31.12 30.44
C TYR A 206 6.51 -31.94 31.67
N HIS A 207 5.64 -32.82 32.18
CA HIS A 207 5.89 -33.67 33.35
C HIS A 207 6.45 -35.07 32.99
N ASP A 208 6.45 -35.47 31.71
CA ASP A 208 6.82 -36.83 31.32
C ASP A 208 8.31 -36.98 30.98
N HIS A 209 9.01 -37.68 31.87
CA HIS A 209 10.43 -38.04 31.83
C HIS A 209 10.83 -39.06 30.72
N ALA A 210 9.96 -39.36 29.76
CA ALA A 210 10.20 -40.48 28.83
C ALA A 210 11.11 -40.14 27.63
N LEU A 211 11.45 -38.86 27.41
CA LEU A 211 12.29 -38.42 26.27
C LEU A 211 13.21 -37.23 26.63
N GLU A 212 13.86 -37.25 27.79
CA GLU A 212 14.62 -36.09 28.33
C GLU A 212 15.60 -35.46 27.33
N GLY A 213 16.30 -36.26 26.50
CA GLY A 213 17.23 -35.75 25.49
C GLY A 213 16.56 -35.19 24.23
N LEU A 214 15.61 -35.93 23.63
CA LEU A 214 14.94 -35.50 22.39
C LEU A 214 14.00 -34.32 22.65
N ALA A 215 13.26 -34.33 23.77
CA ALA A 215 12.38 -33.25 24.18
C ALA A 215 13.19 -31.96 24.44
N LEU A 216 14.33 -32.07 25.15
CA LEU A 216 15.22 -30.93 25.36
C LEU A 216 15.77 -30.39 24.03
N VAL A 217 16.24 -31.25 23.13
CA VAL A 217 16.74 -30.81 21.80
C VAL A 217 15.64 -30.14 20.98
N LEU A 218 14.42 -30.66 20.99
CA LEU A 218 13.27 -30.06 20.30
C LEU A 218 12.88 -28.70 20.92
N LEU A 219 12.95 -28.56 22.24
CA LEU A 219 12.68 -27.32 22.95
C LEU A 219 13.76 -26.26 22.66
N LEU A 220 15.04 -26.65 22.68
CA LEU A 220 16.15 -25.80 22.28
C LEU A 220 16.00 -25.34 20.83
N ALA A 221 15.63 -26.24 19.92
CA ALA A 221 15.35 -25.91 18.52
C ALA A 221 14.13 -24.98 18.36
N ARG A 222 13.09 -25.15 19.18
CA ARG A 222 11.91 -24.28 19.21
C ARG A 222 12.23 -22.87 19.68
N SER A 223 13.08 -22.72 20.71
CA SER A 223 13.56 -21.42 21.17
C SER A 223 14.50 -20.77 20.16
N PHE A 224 15.40 -21.55 19.55
CA PHE A 224 16.21 -21.08 18.43
C PHE A 224 15.32 -20.51 17.32
N SER A 225 14.28 -21.25 16.92
CA SER A 225 13.29 -20.80 15.92
C SER A 225 12.58 -19.51 16.35
N ALA A 226 12.26 -19.35 17.64
CA ALA A 226 11.68 -18.12 18.17
C ALA A 226 12.63 -16.93 18.08
N GLY A 227 13.94 -17.14 18.29
CA GLY A 227 14.96 -16.09 18.20
C GLY A 227 15.25 -15.61 16.79
N VAL A 228 15.02 -16.43 15.75
CA VAL A 228 15.27 -16.06 14.33
C VAL A 228 14.54 -14.78 13.91
N VAL A 229 13.40 -14.50 14.55
CA VAL A 229 12.59 -13.28 14.35
C VAL A 229 13.33 -11.98 14.61
N ALA A 230 14.38 -11.99 15.44
CA ALA A 230 15.22 -10.82 15.64
C ALA A 230 15.79 -10.27 14.31
N PHE A 231 15.95 -11.12 13.28
CA PHE A 231 16.54 -10.75 12.00
C PHE A 231 15.54 -10.36 10.92
N SER A 232 14.31 -10.07 11.30
CA SER A 232 13.25 -9.88 10.33
C SER A 232 13.32 -8.60 9.50
N GLY A 233 13.95 -7.54 10.04
CA GLY A 233 14.20 -6.29 9.32
C GLY A 233 15.13 -6.39 8.10
N VAL A 234 15.72 -7.56 7.84
CA VAL A 234 16.56 -7.80 6.65
C VAL A 234 15.75 -7.64 5.36
N SER A 235 14.52 -8.15 5.33
CA SER A 235 13.62 -8.02 4.17
C SER A 235 13.30 -6.54 3.91
N THR A 236 13.02 -5.78 4.97
CA THR A 236 12.72 -4.35 4.95
C THR A 236 13.84 -3.51 4.31
N ILE A 237 15.11 -3.76 4.68
CA ILE A 237 16.26 -3.07 4.06
C ILE A 237 16.40 -3.47 2.59
N SER A 238 16.26 -4.76 2.26
CA SER A 238 16.42 -5.25 0.89
C SER A 238 15.37 -4.69 -0.09
N ASN A 239 14.12 -4.56 0.35
CA ASN A 239 13.02 -3.97 -0.43
C ASN A 239 13.16 -2.45 -0.60
N SER A 240 13.94 -1.80 0.26
CA SER A 240 14.07 -0.35 0.34
C SER A 240 15.32 0.20 -0.35
N VAL A 241 16.14 -0.65 -1.01
CA VAL A 241 17.43 -0.23 -1.61
C VAL A 241 17.29 0.94 -2.58
N LYS A 242 16.15 1.05 -3.29
CA LYS A 242 15.87 2.13 -4.24
C LYS A 242 15.85 3.53 -3.61
N TYR A 243 15.59 3.63 -2.30
CA TYR A 243 15.50 4.89 -1.55
C TYR A 243 16.85 5.35 -0.96
N PHE A 244 17.89 4.52 -1.03
CA PHE A 244 19.22 4.88 -0.57
C PHE A 244 19.90 5.88 -1.51
N ARG A 245 20.71 6.79 -0.94
CA ARG A 245 21.60 7.67 -1.72
C ARG A 245 22.66 6.86 -2.47
N ARG A 246 23.03 7.29 -3.68
CA ARG A 246 24.11 6.66 -4.47
C ARG A 246 25.45 6.72 -3.71
N PRO A 247 26.27 5.65 -3.71
CA PRO A 247 26.04 4.32 -4.30
C PRO A 247 25.02 3.48 -3.50
N LYS A 248 23.86 3.19 -4.09
CA LYS A 248 22.68 2.66 -3.37
C LYS A 248 22.95 1.28 -2.76
N LYS A 249 23.52 0.39 -3.57
CA LYS A 249 23.78 -1.01 -3.22
C LYS A 249 24.76 -1.15 -2.05
N TYR A 250 25.86 -0.40 -2.10
CA TYR A 250 26.87 -0.40 -1.04
C TYR A 250 26.30 0.13 0.28
N ASN A 251 25.56 1.25 0.24
CA ASN A 251 24.97 1.84 1.44
C ASN A 251 23.93 0.92 2.09
N ALA A 252 23.10 0.25 1.30
CA ALA A 252 22.15 -0.73 1.81
C ALA A 252 22.85 -1.96 2.41
N ALA A 253 23.90 -2.47 1.75
CA ALA A 253 24.70 -3.60 2.24
C ALA A 253 25.33 -3.32 3.62
N VAL A 254 25.93 -2.14 3.79
CA VAL A 254 26.53 -1.73 5.07
C VAL A 254 25.47 -1.57 6.15
N THR A 255 24.33 -0.95 5.81
CA THR A 255 23.21 -0.74 6.76
C THR A 255 22.63 -2.06 7.26
N MET A 256 22.46 -3.04 6.38
CA MET A 256 21.99 -4.38 6.73
C MET A 256 22.96 -5.11 7.66
N MET A 257 24.27 -5.00 7.41
CA MET A 257 25.29 -5.59 8.29
C MET A 257 25.34 -4.92 9.66
N MET A 258 25.24 -3.58 9.71
CA MET A 258 25.17 -2.83 10.96
C MET A 258 23.93 -3.22 11.78
N MET A 259 22.77 -3.29 11.13
CA MET A 259 21.53 -3.74 11.77
C MET A 259 21.70 -5.16 12.36
N GLY A 260 22.22 -6.10 11.58
CA GLY A 260 22.45 -7.48 12.02
C GLY A 260 23.41 -7.58 13.21
N LEU A 261 24.52 -6.84 13.17
CA LEU A 261 25.50 -6.79 14.26
C LEU A 261 24.89 -6.21 15.53
N ILE A 262 24.23 -5.05 15.44
CA ILE A 262 23.59 -4.38 16.57
C ILE A 262 22.53 -5.31 17.18
N THR A 263 21.65 -5.86 16.36
CA THR A 263 20.59 -6.79 16.80
C THR A 263 21.18 -8.01 17.51
N SER A 264 22.26 -8.59 16.97
CA SER A 264 22.94 -9.74 17.56
C SER A 264 23.54 -9.42 18.93
N VAL A 265 24.24 -8.28 19.05
CA VAL A 265 24.83 -7.82 20.32
C VAL A 265 23.75 -7.55 21.34
N LEU A 266 22.66 -6.87 20.95
CA LEU A 266 21.54 -6.55 21.84
C LEU A 266 20.84 -7.82 22.31
N LEU A 267 20.55 -8.77 21.41
CA LEU A 267 19.88 -10.03 21.75
C LEU A 267 20.71 -10.87 22.73
N VAL A 268 21.98 -11.11 22.41
CA VAL A 268 22.88 -11.90 23.28
C VAL A 268 23.07 -11.23 24.64
N SER A 269 23.26 -9.91 24.67
CA SER A 269 23.45 -9.17 25.91
C SER A 269 22.17 -9.20 26.77
N LEU A 270 21.01 -8.98 26.17
CA LEU A 270 19.73 -8.99 26.88
C LEU A 270 19.43 -10.38 27.47
N LEU A 271 19.64 -11.46 26.71
CA LEU A 271 19.46 -12.82 27.22
C LEU A 271 20.50 -13.18 28.29
N GLY A 272 21.74 -12.70 28.16
CA GLY A 272 22.78 -12.81 29.18
C GLY A 272 22.35 -12.16 30.50
N PHE A 273 21.84 -10.92 30.45
CA PHE A 273 21.33 -10.24 31.63
C PHE A 273 20.05 -10.89 32.17
N ALA A 274 19.15 -11.35 31.32
CA ALA A 274 17.94 -12.06 31.75
C ALA A 274 18.30 -13.34 32.53
N ALA A 275 19.32 -14.10 32.09
CA ALA A 275 19.83 -15.25 32.82
C ALA A 275 20.52 -14.85 34.14
N ALA A 276 21.36 -13.80 34.12
CA ALA A 276 22.07 -13.32 35.31
C ALA A 276 21.14 -12.76 36.40
N THR A 277 20.07 -12.07 35.99
CA THR A 277 19.05 -11.48 36.89
C THR A 277 17.92 -12.45 37.25
N ARG A 278 17.95 -13.68 36.71
CA ARG A 278 16.93 -14.74 36.86
C ARG A 278 15.52 -14.29 36.50
N VAL A 279 15.37 -13.71 35.32
CA VAL A 279 14.06 -13.34 34.79
C VAL A 279 13.26 -14.60 34.49
N HIS A 280 12.15 -14.80 35.22
CA HIS A 280 11.25 -15.93 35.04
C HIS A 280 9.97 -15.47 34.33
N MET A 281 9.70 -16.05 33.16
CA MET A 281 8.48 -15.78 32.37
C MET A 281 7.81 -17.03 31.89
N VAL A 282 6.48 -17.06 31.88
CA VAL A 282 5.72 -18.23 31.44
C VAL A 282 4.53 -17.82 30.60
N HIS A 283 4.16 -18.68 29.65
CA HIS A 283 3.11 -18.40 28.66
C HIS A 283 1.73 -18.29 29.30
N ASP A 284 1.41 -19.18 30.24
CA ASP A 284 0.18 -19.11 31.05
C ASP A 284 0.55 -18.88 32.51
N THR A 285 0.30 -17.64 32.97
CA THR A 285 0.59 -17.21 34.33
C THR A 285 -0.32 -17.89 35.35
N THR A 286 -1.51 -18.33 34.96
CA THR A 286 -2.49 -18.94 35.89
C THR A 286 -2.18 -20.41 36.19
N ARG A 287 -1.47 -21.10 35.30
CA ARG A 287 -1.17 -22.53 35.44
C ARG A 287 0.26 -22.86 35.81
N PHE A 288 1.22 -22.05 35.35
CA PHE A 288 2.64 -22.43 35.39
C PHE A 288 3.53 -21.41 36.08
N LEU A 289 2.96 -20.31 36.58
CA LEU A 289 3.66 -19.34 37.41
C LEU A 289 3.07 -19.37 38.82
N PHE A 290 3.91 -19.51 39.83
CA PHE A 290 3.51 -19.38 41.23
C PHE A 290 4.27 -18.22 41.88
N ILE A 291 3.52 -17.28 42.46
CA ILE A 291 4.03 -16.19 43.30
C ILE A 291 3.67 -16.56 44.73
N ASP A 292 4.68 -16.76 45.59
CA ASP A 292 4.50 -17.15 47.00
C ASP A 292 3.57 -18.37 47.21
N GLY A 293 3.59 -19.32 46.27
CA GLY A 293 2.80 -20.56 46.33
C GLY A 293 1.38 -20.45 45.75
N HIS A 294 0.97 -19.29 45.23
CA HIS A 294 -0.32 -19.10 44.58
C HIS A 294 -0.17 -18.75 43.10
N ALA A 295 -1.10 -19.24 42.28
CA ALA A 295 -1.22 -18.76 40.91
C ALA A 295 -1.58 -17.27 40.95
N PRO A 296 -0.83 -16.40 40.25
CA PRO A 296 -1.22 -15.00 40.13
C PRO A 296 -2.59 -14.93 39.45
N GLY A 297 -3.52 -14.17 40.04
CA GLY A 297 -4.90 -14.10 39.56
C GLY A 297 -5.03 -13.65 38.10
N GLU A 298 -6.23 -13.76 37.51
CA GLU A 298 -6.53 -13.45 36.10
C GLU A 298 -6.05 -12.05 35.63
N TYR A 299 -5.84 -11.12 36.57
CA TYR A 299 -5.39 -9.76 36.32
C TYR A 299 -3.86 -9.56 36.38
N PHE A 300 -3.05 -10.60 36.54
CA PHE A 300 -1.60 -10.44 36.55
C PHE A 300 -1.02 -10.44 35.14
N HIS A 301 -0.47 -9.29 34.73
CA HIS A 301 0.27 -9.17 33.50
C HIS A 301 1.78 -9.17 33.72
N GLN A 302 2.42 -10.14 33.09
CA GLN A 302 3.87 -10.27 33.12
C GLN A 302 4.53 -9.12 32.34
N LYS A 303 5.34 -8.34 33.06
CA LYS A 303 6.16 -7.27 32.48
C LYS A 303 7.10 -7.88 31.41
N PRO A 304 7.29 -7.27 30.22
CA PRO A 304 8.24 -7.74 29.22
C PRO A 304 9.68 -7.86 29.75
N ALA A 305 10.51 -8.76 29.19
CA ALA A 305 11.83 -9.08 29.74
C ALA A 305 12.76 -7.89 29.71
N LEU A 306 12.69 -7.11 28.64
CA LEU A 306 13.42 -5.86 28.53
C LEU A 306 13.12 -4.91 29.71
N TYR A 307 11.85 -4.81 30.12
CA TYR A 307 11.47 -3.93 31.22
C TYR A 307 11.90 -4.48 32.58
N GLN A 308 11.79 -5.80 32.80
CA GLN A 308 12.24 -6.44 34.03
C GLN A 308 13.76 -6.32 34.23
N VAL A 309 14.54 -6.56 33.17
CA VAL A 309 16.00 -6.37 33.18
C VAL A 309 16.34 -4.92 33.47
N ALA A 310 15.65 -3.95 32.86
CA ALA A 310 15.89 -2.54 33.13
C ALA A 310 15.57 -2.14 34.58
N LEU A 311 14.46 -2.63 35.14
CA LEU A 311 14.12 -2.39 36.56
C LEU A 311 15.16 -2.97 37.51
N ALA A 312 15.67 -4.17 37.22
CA ALA A 312 16.76 -4.77 37.98
C ALA A 312 18.04 -3.91 37.88
N ILE A 313 18.44 -3.50 36.68
CA ILE A 313 19.68 -2.73 36.49
C ILE A 313 19.62 -1.35 37.15
N TYR A 314 18.46 -0.68 37.22
CA TYR A 314 18.34 0.69 37.74
C TYR A 314 17.76 0.81 39.16
N GLN A 315 17.70 -0.28 39.95
CA GLN A 315 17.15 -0.32 41.32
C GLN A 315 17.07 1.04 42.05
N GLY A 316 15.86 1.42 42.48
CA GLY A 316 15.60 2.67 43.20
C GLY A 316 15.33 3.90 42.31
N VAL A 317 15.65 3.85 41.01
CA VAL A 317 15.41 4.95 40.07
C VAL A 317 14.64 4.45 38.83
N PRO A 318 13.31 4.23 38.93
CA PRO A 318 12.52 3.63 37.85
C PRO A 318 12.47 4.52 36.60
N PHE A 319 12.81 5.80 36.70
CA PHE A 319 12.76 6.77 35.61
C PHE A 319 13.49 6.30 34.33
N PHE A 320 14.71 5.76 34.46
CA PHE A 320 15.47 5.29 33.29
C PHE A 320 14.84 4.04 32.65
N ALA A 321 14.30 3.14 33.46
CA ALA A 321 13.59 1.96 32.97
C ALA A 321 12.29 2.35 32.24
N GLN A 322 11.53 3.32 32.78
CA GLN A 322 10.32 3.84 32.14
C GLN A 322 10.65 4.56 30.82
N LEU A 323 11.71 5.38 30.81
CA LEU A 323 12.17 6.07 29.61
C LEU A 323 12.58 5.08 28.50
N LEU A 324 13.23 3.96 28.86
CA LEU A 324 13.54 2.88 27.93
C LEU A 324 12.26 2.26 27.35
N VAL A 325 11.22 2.04 28.16
CA VAL A 325 9.93 1.51 27.69
C VAL A 325 9.27 2.45 26.69
N PHE A 326 9.21 3.76 26.98
CA PHE A 326 8.70 4.76 26.02
C PHE A 326 9.50 4.77 24.72
N ALA A 327 10.83 4.66 24.80
CA ALA A 327 11.68 4.56 23.61
C ALA A 327 11.39 3.27 22.81
N THR A 328 11.17 2.14 23.50
CA THR A 328 10.83 0.86 22.89
C THR A 328 9.50 0.94 22.13
N VAL A 329 8.46 1.50 22.75
CA VAL A 329 7.17 1.79 22.09
C VAL A 329 7.37 2.67 20.87
N GLY A 330 8.18 3.73 20.99
CA GLY A 330 8.52 4.61 19.88
C GLY A 330 9.16 3.87 18.70
N VAL A 331 10.11 2.97 18.95
CA VAL A 331 10.75 2.19 17.88
C VAL A 331 9.77 1.17 17.27
N LEU A 332 8.94 0.50 18.06
CA LEU A 332 7.92 -0.43 17.54
C LEU A 332 6.90 0.28 16.62
N ILE A 333 6.57 1.54 16.92
CA ILE A 333 5.75 2.38 16.03
C ILE A 333 6.48 2.67 14.71
N ILE A 334 7.77 3.03 14.77
CA ILE A 334 8.58 3.26 13.56
C ILE A 334 8.78 1.97 12.76
N ALA A 335 8.96 0.82 13.40
CA ALA A 335 9.05 -0.50 12.77
C ALA A 335 7.78 -0.78 11.94
N SER A 336 6.60 -0.58 12.54
CA SER A 336 5.32 -0.76 11.84
C SER A 336 5.13 0.20 10.65
N LEU A 337 5.68 1.41 10.76
CA LEU A 337 5.63 2.40 9.69
C LEU A 337 6.36 1.92 8.43
N THR A 338 7.40 1.10 8.58
CA THR A 338 8.11 0.50 7.45
C THR A 338 7.18 -0.39 6.62
N ALA A 339 6.32 -1.18 7.28
CA ALA A 339 5.32 -2.01 6.61
C ALA A 339 4.30 -1.16 5.83
N PHE A 340 3.87 -0.02 6.39
CA PHE A 340 3.00 0.93 5.68
C PHE A 340 3.63 1.56 4.43
N THR A 341 4.96 1.54 4.33
CA THR A 341 5.69 1.97 3.11
C THR A 341 6.02 0.81 2.17
N GLY A 342 6.29 -0.38 2.70
CA GLY A 342 6.71 -1.57 1.95
C GLY A 342 5.56 -2.36 1.35
N PHE A 343 4.52 -2.65 2.14
CA PHE A 343 3.36 -3.44 1.72
C PHE A 343 2.75 -2.93 0.42
N PRO A 344 2.48 -1.63 0.26
CA PRO A 344 1.74 -1.23 -0.91
C PRO A 344 2.57 -1.24 -2.20
N VAL A 345 3.90 -1.11 -2.08
CA VAL A 345 4.83 -1.26 -3.20
C VAL A 345 4.79 -2.71 -3.71
N ILE A 346 4.82 -3.69 -2.80
CA ILE A 346 4.71 -5.11 -3.15
C ILE A 346 3.32 -5.41 -3.73
N ALA A 347 2.26 -4.93 -3.10
CA ALA A 347 0.89 -5.14 -3.55
C ALA A 347 0.67 -4.59 -4.97
N SER A 348 1.21 -3.41 -5.28
CA SER A 348 1.13 -2.85 -6.62
C SER A 348 1.98 -3.60 -7.63
N SER A 349 3.17 -4.06 -7.26
CA SER A 349 3.99 -4.88 -8.16
C SER A 349 3.29 -6.21 -8.49
N LEU A 350 2.54 -6.79 -7.56
CA LEU A 350 1.72 -7.99 -7.82
C LEU A 350 0.48 -7.66 -8.67
N ALA A 351 -0.13 -6.49 -8.46
CA ALA A 351 -1.24 -6.01 -9.28
C ALA A 351 -0.81 -5.70 -10.72
N ASP A 352 0.43 -5.24 -10.95
CA ASP A 352 1.00 -5.06 -12.29
C ASP A 352 1.09 -6.38 -13.06
N TYR A 353 1.34 -7.50 -12.37
CA TYR A 353 1.27 -8.86 -12.93
C TYR A 353 -0.14 -9.47 -12.92
N GLN A 354 -1.18 -8.68 -12.59
CA GLN A 354 -2.58 -9.12 -12.47
C GLN A 354 -2.78 -10.26 -11.44
N TYR A 355 -1.87 -10.41 -10.46
CA TYR A 355 -2.05 -11.35 -9.34
C TYR A 355 -2.94 -10.79 -8.24
N LEU A 356 -3.08 -9.47 -8.16
CA LEU A 356 -4.01 -8.78 -7.28
C LEU A 356 -4.99 -7.92 -8.08
N PRO A 357 -6.14 -7.54 -7.50
CA PRO A 357 -7.07 -6.63 -8.15
C PRO A 357 -6.39 -5.33 -8.60
N VAL A 358 -6.77 -4.83 -9.79
CA VAL A 358 -6.18 -3.61 -10.39
C VAL A 358 -6.30 -2.39 -9.46
N PHE A 359 -7.23 -2.40 -8.50
CA PHE A 359 -7.35 -1.40 -7.44
C PHE A 359 -6.06 -1.17 -6.62
N PHE A 360 -5.19 -2.18 -6.48
CA PHE A 360 -3.91 -2.05 -5.78
C PHE A 360 -2.82 -1.39 -6.63
N ARG A 361 -3.02 -1.28 -7.94
CA ARG A 361 -2.08 -0.63 -8.85
C ARG A 361 -2.05 0.87 -8.58
N SER A 362 -0.88 1.44 -8.29
CA SER A 362 -0.77 2.89 -8.15
C SER A 362 -0.80 3.57 -9.51
N MET A 363 -1.94 4.14 -9.89
CA MET A 363 -2.01 5.11 -10.99
C MET A 363 -1.29 6.40 -10.57
N GLU A 364 -0.53 7.03 -11.47
CA GLU A 364 0.48 8.10 -11.26
C GLU A 364 0.05 9.41 -10.53
N SER A 365 -1.05 9.47 -9.80
CA SER A 365 -1.43 10.66 -9.01
C SER A 365 -1.55 10.39 -7.50
N ARG A 366 -0.74 11.17 -6.76
CA ARG A 366 -0.74 11.70 -5.36
C ARG A 366 -1.51 11.05 -4.19
N GLY A 367 -2.32 10.01 -4.38
CA GLY A 367 -2.69 9.08 -3.32
C GLY A 367 -1.81 7.85 -3.42
N LEU A 368 -0.49 8.02 -3.26
CA LEU A 368 0.47 6.90 -3.29
C LEU A 368 -0.10 5.79 -2.41
N TYR A 369 -0.53 4.71 -3.03
CA TYR A 369 -0.84 3.48 -2.34
C TYR A 369 -1.89 3.56 -1.21
N ALA A 370 -2.81 4.53 -1.21
CA ALA A 370 -3.82 4.67 -0.14
C ALA A 370 -4.62 3.37 0.06
N ASN A 371 -4.93 2.70 -1.05
CA ASN A 371 -5.61 1.40 -1.07
C ASN A 371 -4.80 0.30 -0.38
N GLY A 372 -3.49 0.24 -0.62
CA GLY A 372 -2.61 -0.71 0.04
C GLY A 372 -2.44 -0.42 1.53
N VAL A 373 -2.35 0.86 1.92
CA VAL A 373 -2.30 1.30 3.32
C VAL A 373 -3.58 0.90 4.07
N LEU A 374 -4.75 1.15 3.46
CA LEU A 374 -6.04 0.78 4.05
C LEU A 374 -6.20 -0.74 4.16
N ALA A 375 -5.80 -1.49 3.13
CA ALA A 375 -5.83 -2.95 3.17
C ALA A 375 -4.91 -3.51 4.27
N LEU A 376 -3.66 -3.02 4.35
CA LEU A 376 -2.72 -3.39 5.40
C LEU A 376 -3.32 -3.12 6.79
N SER A 377 -3.88 -1.93 7.00
CA SER A 377 -4.53 -1.56 8.26
C SER A 377 -5.69 -2.49 8.61
N ALA A 378 -6.60 -2.74 7.67
CA ALA A 378 -7.75 -3.61 7.88
C ALA A 378 -7.32 -5.05 8.24
N PHE A 379 -6.37 -5.63 7.52
CA PHE A 379 -5.84 -6.97 7.82
C PHE A 379 -5.07 -7.00 9.15
N SER A 380 -4.29 -5.96 9.47
CA SER A 380 -3.57 -5.88 10.73
C SER A 380 -4.51 -5.77 11.93
N ILE A 381 -5.59 -4.97 11.82
CA ILE A 381 -6.65 -4.88 12.84
C ILE A 381 -7.36 -6.22 12.98
N PHE A 382 -7.71 -6.87 11.86
CA PHE A 382 -8.33 -8.19 11.86
C PHE A 382 -7.46 -9.21 12.61
N LEU A 383 -6.16 -9.31 12.28
CA LEU A 383 -5.24 -10.21 12.99
C LEU A 383 -5.10 -9.84 14.47
N THR A 384 -4.92 -8.55 14.77
CA THR A 384 -4.78 -8.08 16.16
C THR A 384 -5.99 -8.40 17.03
N THR A 385 -7.21 -8.29 16.46
CA THR A 385 -8.45 -8.58 17.18
C THR A 385 -8.72 -10.07 17.32
N VAL A 386 -8.49 -10.87 16.27
CA VAL A 386 -8.67 -12.34 16.31
C VAL A 386 -7.73 -13.00 17.32
N PHE A 387 -6.48 -12.53 17.41
CA PHE A 387 -5.49 -13.07 18.36
C PHE A 387 -5.48 -12.35 19.72
N GLY A 388 -6.43 -11.44 19.99
CA GLY A 388 -6.51 -10.74 21.28
C GLY A 388 -5.25 -9.92 21.64
N SER A 389 -4.53 -9.44 20.62
CA SER A 389 -3.19 -8.83 20.77
C SER A 389 -2.15 -9.71 21.47
N ASP A 390 -2.30 -11.03 21.43
CA ASP A 390 -1.28 -11.95 21.93
C ASP A 390 -0.06 -11.97 20.99
N VAL A 391 1.01 -11.37 21.49
CA VAL A 391 2.30 -11.26 20.81
C VAL A 391 2.88 -12.65 20.52
N TYR A 392 2.68 -13.62 21.41
CA TYR A 392 3.20 -14.98 21.23
C TYR A 392 2.59 -15.66 20.01
N SER A 393 1.27 -15.72 19.92
CA SER A 393 0.55 -16.31 18.78
C SER A 393 0.85 -15.60 17.46
N LEU A 394 0.88 -14.26 17.46
CA LEU A 394 1.17 -13.47 16.26
C LEU A 394 2.60 -13.69 15.73
N ILE A 395 3.61 -13.77 16.60
CA ILE A 395 5.00 -13.99 16.20
C ILE A 395 5.18 -15.36 15.54
N GLN A 396 4.46 -16.39 15.99
CA GLN A 396 4.59 -17.72 15.38
C GLN A 396 4.18 -17.75 13.90
N LEU A 397 3.17 -16.96 13.54
CA LEU A 397 2.70 -16.87 12.16
C LEU A 397 3.69 -16.14 11.25
N TYR A 398 4.45 -15.21 11.84
CA TYR A 398 5.33 -14.27 11.16
C TYR A 398 6.58 -14.95 10.59
N ILE A 399 7.21 -15.82 11.39
CA ILE A 399 8.52 -16.42 11.07
C ILE A 399 8.47 -17.22 9.76
N VAL A 400 7.38 -17.95 9.54
CA VAL A 400 7.22 -18.83 8.38
C VAL A 400 7.20 -18.02 7.09
N GLY A 401 6.39 -16.94 7.04
CA GLY A 401 6.30 -16.08 5.87
C GLY A 401 7.62 -15.36 5.56
N MET A 402 8.28 -14.84 6.59
CA MET A 402 9.60 -14.23 6.44
C MET A 402 10.62 -15.22 5.86
N CYS A 403 10.80 -16.38 6.50
CA CYS A 403 11.77 -17.39 6.07
C CYS A 403 11.47 -17.92 4.66
N LEU A 404 10.20 -18.17 4.33
CA LEU A 404 9.80 -18.66 3.01
C LEU A 404 10.14 -17.64 1.91
N SER A 405 9.83 -16.36 2.12
CA SER A 405 10.21 -15.31 1.18
C SER A 405 11.73 -15.24 1.00
N MET A 406 12.48 -15.40 2.10
CA MET A 406 13.93 -15.32 2.06
C MET A 406 14.57 -16.47 1.28
N VAL A 407 14.10 -17.70 1.49
CA VAL A 407 14.56 -18.88 0.74
C VAL A 407 14.31 -18.69 -0.77
N LEU A 408 13.13 -18.21 -1.16
CA LEU A 408 12.78 -18.00 -2.57
C LEU A 408 13.65 -16.93 -3.25
N VAL A 409 13.93 -15.82 -2.57
CA VAL A 409 14.82 -14.76 -3.09
C VAL A 409 16.24 -15.28 -3.28
N GLN A 410 16.81 -15.93 -2.27
CA GLN A 410 18.16 -16.47 -2.37
C GLN A 410 18.26 -17.56 -3.44
N LEU A 411 17.26 -18.43 -3.55
CA LEU A 411 17.19 -19.46 -4.59
C LEU A 411 17.13 -18.83 -6.00
N ALA A 412 16.41 -17.72 -6.17
CA ALA A 412 16.37 -16.98 -7.44
C ALA A 412 17.76 -16.44 -7.83
N VAL A 413 18.53 -15.93 -6.86
CA VAL A 413 19.89 -15.43 -7.08
C VAL A 413 20.84 -16.57 -7.47
N VAL A 414 20.77 -17.72 -6.77
CA VAL A 414 21.58 -18.90 -7.13
C VAL A 414 21.25 -19.37 -8.54
N ARG A 415 19.97 -19.50 -8.87
CA ARG A 415 19.51 -19.93 -10.21
C ARG A 415 19.93 -18.94 -11.30
N TYR A 416 19.91 -17.65 -11.01
CA TYR A 416 20.42 -16.61 -11.90
C TYR A 416 21.92 -16.80 -12.18
N ARG A 417 22.75 -16.97 -11.13
CA ARG A 417 24.20 -17.15 -11.28
C ARG A 417 24.55 -18.47 -11.98
N MET A 418 23.81 -19.55 -11.72
CA MET A 418 23.95 -20.82 -12.44
C MET A 418 23.64 -20.69 -13.93
N ARG A 419 22.63 -19.90 -14.32
CA ARG A 419 22.37 -19.62 -15.74
C ARG A 419 23.50 -18.80 -16.37
N LEU A 420 24.00 -17.79 -15.66
CA LEU A 420 25.12 -16.96 -16.14
C LEU A 420 26.39 -17.81 -16.36
N LEU A 421 26.63 -18.81 -15.50
CA LEU A 421 27.75 -19.73 -15.61
C LEU A 421 27.70 -20.57 -16.90
N ARG A 422 26.51 -20.96 -17.37
CA ARG A 422 26.36 -21.73 -18.62
C ARG A 422 26.69 -20.91 -19.87
N ILE A 423 26.60 -19.58 -19.80
CA ILE A 423 26.76 -18.67 -20.94
C ILE A 423 28.16 -18.05 -20.98
N THR A 424 28.93 -18.12 -19.88
CA THR A 424 30.25 -17.48 -19.79
C THR A 424 31.36 -18.42 -20.32
N LEU A 425 31.93 -18.12 -21.50
CA LEU A 425 32.99 -18.93 -22.12
C LEU A 425 34.42 -18.70 -21.55
N ALA A 426 34.69 -17.59 -20.86
CA ALA A 426 36.04 -17.28 -20.38
C ALA A 426 36.40 -17.95 -19.04
N GLN A 427 37.60 -18.52 -18.93
CA GLN A 427 38.04 -19.30 -17.75
C GLN A 427 38.27 -18.48 -16.47
N MET A 428 38.75 -17.23 -16.57
CA MET A 428 38.98 -16.35 -15.40
C MET A 428 37.69 -15.87 -14.70
N PRO A 429 36.63 -15.40 -15.39
CA PRO A 429 35.36 -15.06 -14.73
C PRO A 429 34.62 -16.29 -14.16
N ARG A 430 34.98 -17.51 -14.59
CA ARG A 430 34.32 -18.76 -14.15
C ARG A 430 34.64 -19.12 -12.69
N ARG A 431 35.90 -18.98 -12.25
CA ARG A 431 36.30 -19.28 -10.85
C ARG A 431 35.65 -18.32 -9.85
N ALA A 432 35.64 -17.03 -10.17
CA ALA A 432 34.94 -16.03 -9.37
C ALA A 432 33.45 -16.35 -9.29
N LEU A 433 32.81 -16.66 -10.42
CA LEU A 433 31.38 -16.99 -10.45
C LEU A 433 31.05 -18.29 -9.68
N LEU A 434 31.93 -19.29 -9.71
CA LEU A 434 31.77 -20.51 -8.91
C LEU A 434 31.84 -20.23 -7.40
N ARG A 435 32.79 -19.40 -6.96
CA ARG A 435 32.85 -18.93 -5.56
C ARG A 435 31.57 -18.18 -5.20
N ASP A 436 31.12 -17.31 -6.10
CA ASP A 436 29.92 -16.51 -5.90
C ASP A 436 28.64 -17.38 -5.82
N ILE A 437 28.57 -18.47 -6.58
CA ILE A 437 27.52 -19.48 -6.47
C ILE A 437 27.64 -20.23 -5.13
N ALA A 438 28.84 -20.67 -4.74
CA ALA A 438 29.06 -21.40 -3.50
C ALA A 438 28.60 -20.61 -2.28
N VAL A 439 29.00 -19.34 -2.16
CA VAL A 439 28.57 -18.45 -1.07
C VAL A 439 27.05 -18.28 -1.05
N SER A 440 26.42 -18.15 -2.22
CA SER A 440 24.96 -18.00 -2.31
C SER A 440 24.23 -19.30 -1.98
N ALA A 441 24.78 -20.44 -2.38
CA ALA A 441 24.23 -21.76 -2.10
C ALA A 441 24.28 -22.08 -0.61
N VAL A 442 25.38 -21.73 0.08
CA VAL A 442 25.47 -21.82 1.55
C VAL A 442 24.36 -21.00 2.21
N GLY A 443 24.09 -19.78 1.72
CA GLY A 443 22.96 -18.97 2.19
C GLY A 443 21.63 -19.69 2.05
N VAL A 444 21.34 -20.25 0.86
CA VAL A 444 20.09 -20.98 0.59
C VAL A 444 19.96 -22.18 1.52
N VAL A 445 21.02 -22.97 1.69
CA VAL A 445 21.01 -24.16 2.54
C VAL A 445 20.74 -23.79 3.99
N VAL A 446 21.43 -22.77 4.53
CA VAL A 446 21.23 -22.31 5.91
C VAL A 446 19.83 -21.77 6.11
N THR A 447 19.34 -20.92 5.20
CA THR A 447 18.01 -20.32 5.32
C THR A 447 16.90 -21.36 5.15
N ALA A 448 17.09 -22.34 4.26
CA ALA A 448 16.16 -23.46 4.11
C ALA A 448 16.17 -24.39 5.32
N ALA A 449 17.33 -24.66 5.92
CA ALA A 449 17.43 -25.41 7.16
C ALA A 449 16.69 -24.70 8.31
N VAL A 450 16.86 -23.38 8.44
CA VAL A 450 16.10 -22.57 9.39
C VAL A 450 14.59 -22.66 9.14
N LEU A 451 14.14 -22.54 7.88
CA LEU A 451 12.72 -22.70 7.53
C LEU A 451 12.19 -24.08 7.92
N VAL A 452 12.93 -25.15 7.63
CA VAL A 452 12.54 -26.52 8.01
C VAL A 452 12.44 -26.66 9.52
N ILE A 453 13.42 -26.16 10.27
CA ILE A 453 13.40 -26.17 11.74
C ILE A 453 12.17 -25.41 12.26
N VAL A 454 11.87 -24.22 11.71
CA VAL A 454 10.70 -23.42 12.09
C VAL A 454 9.41 -24.19 11.83
N VAL A 455 9.25 -24.77 10.63
CA VAL A 455 8.04 -25.51 10.26
C VAL A 455 7.85 -26.74 11.14
N VAL A 456 8.91 -27.52 11.38
CA VAL A 456 8.84 -28.76 12.17
C VAL A 456 8.58 -28.46 13.65
N THR A 457 9.35 -27.56 14.25
CA THR A 457 9.24 -27.26 15.70
C THR A 457 7.96 -26.52 16.07
N LYS A 458 7.39 -25.75 15.15
CA LYS A 458 6.17 -24.96 15.39
C LYS A 458 4.92 -25.52 14.71
N PHE A 459 4.98 -26.68 14.06
CA PHE A 459 3.81 -27.29 13.43
C PHE A 459 2.66 -27.46 14.43
N ALA A 460 2.96 -28.01 15.61
CA ALA A 460 2.00 -28.21 16.69
C ALA A 460 1.55 -26.90 17.38
N ALA A 461 2.35 -25.84 17.30
CA ALA A 461 2.08 -24.57 17.99
C ALA A 461 1.24 -23.58 17.17
N GLY A 462 1.11 -23.79 15.86
CA GLY A 462 0.32 -22.92 14.98
C GLY A 462 0.95 -22.58 13.63
N ALA A 463 2.12 -23.15 13.28
CA ALA A 463 2.72 -22.89 11.97
C ALA A 463 1.82 -23.31 10.80
N TRP A 464 0.97 -24.34 10.97
CA TRP A 464 -0.03 -24.74 9.98
C TRP A 464 -1.00 -23.61 9.62
N LEU A 465 -1.35 -22.74 10.57
CA LEU A 465 -2.23 -21.59 10.32
C LEU A 465 -1.57 -20.58 9.40
N SER A 466 -0.26 -20.34 9.55
CA SER A 466 0.48 -19.45 8.65
C SER A 466 0.57 -20.01 7.23
N LEU A 467 0.88 -21.31 7.08
CA LEU A 467 0.88 -21.98 5.78
C LEU A 467 -0.51 -21.95 5.14
N GLY A 468 -1.57 -22.12 5.93
CA GLY A 468 -2.96 -21.98 5.49
C GLY A 468 -3.28 -20.57 5.00
N MET A 469 -2.85 -19.53 5.72
CA MET A 469 -3.01 -18.13 5.30
C MET A 469 -2.25 -17.81 4.01
N ILE A 470 -1.00 -18.26 3.88
CA ILE A 470 -0.21 -18.10 2.65
C ILE A 470 -0.89 -18.84 1.50
N ALA A 471 -1.34 -20.07 1.72
CA ALA A 471 -2.05 -20.86 0.71
C ALA A 471 -3.37 -20.19 0.28
N LEU A 472 -4.12 -19.61 1.22
CA LEU A 472 -5.34 -18.86 0.94
C LEU A 472 -5.05 -17.62 0.08
N MET A 473 -4.02 -16.85 0.42
CA MET A 473 -3.59 -15.69 -0.37
C MET A 473 -3.13 -16.11 -1.77
N VAL A 474 -2.32 -17.17 -1.88
CA VAL A 474 -1.89 -17.74 -3.18
C VAL A 474 -3.10 -18.19 -4.00
N GLY A 475 -4.06 -18.89 -3.40
CA GLY A 475 -5.30 -19.30 -4.04
C GLY A 475 -6.09 -18.10 -4.57
N GLY A 476 -6.28 -17.06 -3.75
CA GLY A 476 -6.92 -15.81 -4.16
C GLY A 476 -6.20 -15.12 -5.33
N MET A 477 -4.87 -15.09 -5.31
CA MET A 477 -4.07 -14.51 -6.40
C MET A 477 -4.18 -15.33 -7.70
N VAL A 478 -4.16 -16.66 -7.61
CA VAL A 478 -4.34 -17.55 -8.77
C VAL A 478 -5.74 -17.43 -9.36
N VAL A 479 -6.77 -17.36 -8.53
CA VAL A 479 -8.16 -17.13 -8.98
C VAL A 479 -8.28 -15.79 -9.68
N THR A 480 -7.69 -14.74 -9.10
CA THR A 480 -7.67 -13.40 -9.68
C THR A 480 -6.99 -13.40 -11.06
N ARG A 481 -5.83 -14.06 -11.18
CA ARG A 481 -5.10 -14.19 -12.45
C ARG A 481 -5.92 -14.92 -13.50
N ARG A 482 -6.54 -16.05 -13.14
CA ARG A 482 -7.40 -16.82 -14.05
C ARG A 482 -8.60 -16.00 -14.52
N HIS A 483 -9.20 -15.20 -13.65
CA HIS A 483 -10.29 -14.31 -14.01
C HIS A 483 -9.84 -13.24 -15.03
N TYR A 484 -8.70 -12.59 -14.79
CA TYR A 484 -8.16 -11.62 -15.76
C TYR A 484 -7.75 -12.27 -17.07
N ASP A 485 -7.11 -13.44 -17.06
CA ASP A 485 -6.77 -14.17 -18.29
C ASP A 485 -8.05 -14.53 -19.10
N ALA A 486 -9.14 -14.90 -18.42
CA ALA A 486 -10.42 -15.18 -19.08
C ALA A 486 -11.09 -13.92 -19.65
N VAL A 487 -10.99 -12.78 -18.95
CA VAL A 487 -11.50 -11.49 -19.41
C VAL A 487 -10.66 -10.96 -20.58
N ASP A 488 -9.34 -11.02 -20.48
CA ASP A 488 -8.42 -10.62 -21.54
C ASP A 488 -8.66 -11.48 -22.78
N ALA A 489 -8.83 -12.81 -22.64
CA ALA A 489 -9.16 -13.69 -23.76
C ALA A 489 -10.56 -13.43 -24.38
N ALA A 490 -11.54 -13.02 -23.58
CA ALA A 490 -12.89 -12.70 -24.07
C ALA A 490 -12.98 -11.32 -24.73
N LEU A 491 -12.10 -10.39 -24.36
CA LEU A 491 -12.01 -9.03 -24.92
C LEU A 491 -10.96 -8.91 -26.02
N ASP A 492 -10.13 -9.93 -26.23
CA ASP A 492 -9.12 -9.91 -27.27
C ASP A 492 -9.78 -9.86 -28.65
N VAL A 493 -9.33 -8.93 -29.48
CA VAL A 493 -9.85 -8.78 -30.84
C VAL A 493 -9.01 -9.68 -31.73
N PRO A 494 -9.56 -10.80 -32.25
CA PRO A 494 -8.79 -11.69 -33.11
C PRO A 494 -8.32 -10.91 -34.35
N LEU A 495 -7.08 -11.10 -34.79
CA LEU A 495 -6.52 -10.45 -35.97
C LEU A 495 -6.93 -11.18 -37.26
N ASN A 496 -8.24 -11.24 -37.52
CA ASN A 496 -8.82 -11.93 -38.69
C ASN A 496 -9.43 -10.90 -39.66
N ALA A 497 -9.62 -11.28 -40.93
CA ALA A 497 -10.14 -10.38 -41.95
C ALA A 497 -11.54 -9.81 -41.60
N GLU A 498 -12.38 -10.60 -40.94
CA GLU A 498 -13.73 -10.21 -40.51
C GLU A 498 -13.72 -9.14 -39.40
N SER A 499 -12.84 -9.27 -38.40
CA SER A 499 -12.74 -8.29 -37.32
C SER A 499 -12.13 -6.96 -37.77
N VAL A 500 -11.23 -6.99 -38.78
CA VAL A 500 -10.74 -5.76 -39.43
C VAL A 500 -11.87 -5.06 -40.20
N ALA A 501 -12.77 -5.82 -40.83
CA ALA A 501 -13.95 -5.27 -41.49
C ALA A 501 -14.96 -4.69 -40.47
N ASP A 502 -15.16 -5.35 -39.32
CA ASP A 502 -16.03 -4.84 -38.25
C ASP A 502 -15.48 -3.56 -37.60
N VAL A 503 -14.16 -3.42 -37.45
CA VAL A 503 -13.53 -2.17 -36.97
C VAL A 503 -13.73 -1.02 -37.97
N ALA A 504 -13.80 -1.33 -39.27
CA ALA A 504 -14.05 -0.36 -40.34
C ALA A 504 -15.55 -0.06 -40.55
N ALA A 505 -16.46 -0.87 -40.00
CA ALA A 505 -17.89 -0.73 -40.18
C ALA A 505 -18.42 0.49 -39.39
N LEU A 506 -18.79 1.54 -40.12
CA LEU A 506 -19.48 2.68 -39.54
C LEU A 506 -20.97 2.34 -39.31
N PRO A 507 -21.55 2.77 -38.18
CA PRO A 507 -22.98 2.66 -37.95
C PRO A 507 -23.78 3.37 -39.05
N SER A 508 -24.88 2.77 -39.50
CA SER A 508 -25.67 3.29 -40.63
C SER A 508 -26.27 4.67 -40.37
N ARG A 509 -26.84 4.88 -39.18
CA ARG A 509 -27.45 6.15 -38.74
C ARG A 509 -27.34 6.32 -37.24
N VAL A 510 -27.33 7.58 -36.79
CA VAL A 510 -27.31 7.94 -35.37
C VAL A 510 -28.60 8.66 -35.01
N HIS A 511 -29.34 8.12 -34.05
CA HIS A 511 -30.56 8.71 -33.52
C HIS A 511 -30.30 9.25 -32.11
N ALA A 512 -30.37 10.56 -31.95
CA ALA A 512 -30.22 11.21 -30.65
C ALA A 512 -31.57 11.40 -29.96
N ILE A 513 -31.68 10.91 -28.73
CA ILE A 513 -32.83 11.09 -27.86
C ILE A 513 -32.40 11.93 -26.67
N VAL A 514 -33.04 13.07 -26.42
CA VAL A 514 -32.76 13.90 -25.24
C VAL A 514 -33.87 13.70 -24.21
N TYR A 515 -33.55 13.19 -23.02
CA TYR A 515 -34.53 13.02 -21.95
C TYR A 515 -34.90 14.36 -21.31
N VAL A 516 -36.19 14.68 -21.30
CA VAL A 516 -36.75 15.94 -20.81
C VAL A 516 -37.79 15.68 -19.72
N GLU A 517 -37.40 15.85 -18.45
CA GLU A 517 -38.35 15.87 -17.32
C GLU A 517 -38.98 17.26 -17.14
N ARG A 518 -38.19 18.34 -17.25
CA ARG A 518 -38.65 19.73 -17.17
C ARG A 518 -37.80 20.62 -18.08
N VAL A 519 -38.41 21.62 -18.71
CA VAL A 519 -37.69 22.62 -19.52
C VAL A 519 -36.92 23.57 -18.60
N ARG A 520 -35.61 23.35 -18.47
CA ARG A 520 -34.64 24.12 -17.66
C ARG A 520 -33.31 24.24 -18.41
N ARG A 521 -32.40 25.11 -17.94
CA ARG A 521 -31.06 25.33 -18.52
C ARG A 521 -30.28 24.03 -18.85
N PRO A 522 -30.23 22.99 -17.99
CA PRO A 522 -29.52 21.75 -18.30
C PRO A 522 -30.08 21.00 -19.52
N VAL A 523 -31.40 21.01 -19.73
CA VAL A 523 -32.02 20.38 -20.89
C VAL A 523 -31.68 21.15 -22.17
N VAL A 524 -31.64 22.48 -22.10
CA VAL A 524 -31.24 23.32 -23.24
C VAL A 524 -29.79 23.06 -23.64
N ARG A 525 -28.88 22.92 -22.67
CA ARG A 525 -27.49 22.51 -22.92
C ARG A 525 -27.39 21.08 -23.48
N ALA A 526 -28.19 20.16 -22.98
CA ALA A 526 -28.23 18.80 -23.51
C ALA A 526 -28.71 18.76 -24.97
N LEU A 527 -29.72 19.57 -25.31
CA LEU A 527 -30.19 19.75 -26.69
C LEU A 527 -29.13 20.38 -27.58
N SER A 528 -28.41 21.40 -27.11
CA SER A 528 -27.35 22.03 -27.90
C SER A 528 -26.20 21.06 -28.18
N TYR A 529 -25.80 20.25 -27.18
CA TYR A 529 -24.78 19.20 -27.35
C TYR A 529 -25.26 18.08 -28.29
N ALA A 530 -26.51 17.64 -28.15
CA ALA A 530 -27.09 16.66 -29.05
C ALA A 530 -27.16 17.17 -30.50
N ARG A 531 -27.52 18.44 -30.71
CA ARG A 531 -27.52 19.07 -32.04
C ARG A 531 -26.12 19.25 -32.61
N ALA A 532 -25.14 19.59 -31.77
CA ALA A 532 -23.74 19.75 -32.17
C ALA A 532 -23.15 18.44 -32.71
N GLY A 533 -23.62 17.29 -32.21
CA GLY A 533 -23.24 15.97 -32.73
C GLY A 533 -23.76 15.63 -34.13
N ARG A 534 -24.59 16.51 -34.74
CA ARG A 534 -25.22 16.32 -36.06
C ARG A 534 -25.77 14.90 -36.29
N PRO A 535 -26.63 14.39 -35.39
CA PRO A 535 -27.24 13.08 -35.55
C PRO A 535 -28.17 13.06 -36.77
N SER A 536 -28.39 11.87 -37.33
CA SER A 536 -29.31 11.66 -38.46
C SER A 536 -30.75 12.07 -38.10
N THR A 537 -31.16 11.83 -36.85
CA THR A 537 -32.39 12.42 -36.30
C THR A 537 -32.18 12.80 -34.83
N ILE A 538 -32.91 13.82 -34.38
CA ILE A 538 -32.94 14.22 -32.97
C ILE A 538 -34.40 14.29 -32.50
N GLU A 539 -34.68 13.73 -31.32
CA GLU A 539 -35.98 13.85 -30.66
C GLU A 539 -35.83 14.14 -29.17
N ALA A 540 -36.70 14.98 -28.63
CA ALA A 540 -36.82 15.22 -27.20
C ALA A 540 -37.89 14.30 -26.63
N LEU A 541 -37.56 13.55 -25.59
CA LEU A 541 -38.43 12.54 -25.01
C LEU A 541 -38.90 12.97 -23.62
N THR A 542 -40.21 13.09 -23.43
CA THR A 542 -40.81 13.36 -22.14
C THR A 542 -41.83 12.29 -21.78
N VAL A 543 -41.98 12.01 -20.49
CA VAL A 543 -42.91 10.99 -19.99
C VAL A 543 -44.09 11.67 -19.32
N ASN A 544 -45.29 11.31 -19.73
CA ASN A 544 -46.53 11.74 -19.12
C ASN A 544 -46.80 10.96 -17.82
N ASN A 545 -46.21 11.43 -16.73
CA ASN A 545 -46.52 10.94 -15.37
C ASN A 545 -47.59 11.80 -14.67
N ASP A 546 -47.68 13.07 -15.06
CA ASP A 546 -48.61 14.07 -14.53
C ASP A 546 -49.02 14.99 -15.68
N ARG A 547 -50.31 14.99 -16.01
CA ARG A 547 -50.87 15.79 -17.10
C ARG A 547 -50.64 17.29 -16.86
N ALA A 548 -50.73 17.77 -15.63
CA ALA A 548 -50.54 19.19 -15.32
C ALA A 548 -49.08 19.62 -15.56
N ALA A 549 -48.12 18.80 -15.14
CA ALA A 549 -46.70 19.06 -15.37
C ALA A 549 -46.33 18.98 -16.87
N LEU A 550 -46.91 18.04 -17.61
CA LEU A 550 -46.70 17.90 -19.05
C LEU A 550 -47.17 19.13 -19.82
N GLU A 551 -48.34 19.68 -19.48
CA GLU A 551 -48.85 20.89 -20.13
C GLU A 551 -47.93 22.10 -19.91
N VAL A 552 -47.33 22.23 -18.73
CA VAL A 552 -46.30 23.27 -18.47
C VAL A 552 -45.06 23.05 -19.35
N VAL A 553 -44.61 21.81 -19.52
CA VAL A 553 -43.48 21.47 -20.37
C VAL A 553 -43.79 21.80 -21.83
N LYS A 554 -44.95 21.40 -22.36
CA LYS A 554 -45.38 21.71 -23.73
C LYS A 554 -45.46 23.21 -23.97
N LYS A 555 -46.17 23.96 -23.12
CA LYS A 555 -46.30 25.42 -23.25
C LYS A 555 -44.94 26.11 -23.30
N ARG A 556 -44.03 25.76 -22.38
CA ARG A 556 -42.67 26.31 -22.38
C ARG A 556 -41.85 25.89 -23.60
N TRP A 557 -42.01 24.65 -24.08
CA TRP A 557 -41.31 24.13 -25.24
C TRP A 557 -41.64 24.92 -26.50
N TYR A 558 -42.94 25.15 -26.74
CA TYR A 558 -43.42 25.92 -27.89
C TYR A 558 -43.09 27.41 -27.76
N ALA A 559 -43.21 27.99 -26.56
CA ALA A 559 -42.86 29.40 -26.32
C ALA A 559 -41.37 29.70 -26.58
N LEU A 560 -40.48 28.74 -26.29
CA LEU A 560 -39.04 28.88 -26.52
C LEU A 560 -38.61 28.57 -27.96
N GLY A 561 -39.52 28.16 -28.84
CA GLY A 561 -39.21 27.88 -30.25
C GLY A 561 -38.14 26.81 -30.46
N ILE A 562 -38.07 25.79 -29.60
CA ILE A 562 -37.00 24.78 -29.65
C ILE A 562 -37.16 23.95 -30.94
N PRO A 563 -36.14 23.91 -31.83
CA PRO A 563 -36.24 23.32 -33.17
C PRO A 563 -36.10 21.78 -33.17
N VAL A 564 -36.56 21.11 -32.11
CA VAL A 564 -36.47 19.66 -31.92
C VAL A 564 -37.87 19.12 -31.60
N PRO A 565 -38.32 18.04 -32.27
CA PRO A 565 -39.64 17.47 -32.02
C PRO A 565 -39.72 16.90 -30.60
N LEU A 566 -40.80 17.23 -29.89
CA LEU A 566 -41.10 16.73 -28.55
C LEU A 566 -42.02 15.50 -28.64
N SER A 567 -41.46 14.32 -28.37
CA SER A 567 -42.18 13.06 -28.26
C SER A 567 -42.63 12.83 -26.82
N VAL A 568 -43.93 12.59 -26.63
CA VAL A 568 -44.54 12.30 -25.33
C VAL A 568 -44.87 10.81 -25.26
N ILE A 569 -44.38 10.12 -24.23
CA ILE A 569 -44.75 8.73 -23.93
C ILE A 569 -45.68 8.71 -22.72
N ASP A 570 -46.78 7.97 -22.80
CA ASP A 570 -47.62 7.70 -21.64
C ASP A 570 -47.02 6.60 -20.75
N SER A 571 -46.95 6.86 -19.43
CA SER A 571 -46.57 5.85 -18.43
C SER A 571 -47.76 5.53 -17.53
N PRO A 572 -48.52 4.45 -17.82
CA PRO A 572 -49.75 4.13 -17.07
C PRO A 572 -49.49 3.84 -15.59
N TYR A 573 -48.28 3.36 -15.24
CA TYR A 573 -47.89 3.03 -13.87
C TYR A 573 -47.02 4.10 -13.19
N ARG A 574 -46.90 5.30 -13.79
CA ARG A 574 -46.04 6.41 -13.30
C ARG A 574 -44.56 6.04 -13.14
N ASP A 575 -44.11 4.97 -13.79
CA ASP A 575 -42.71 4.62 -13.88
C ASP A 575 -42.10 5.25 -15.14
N ALA A 576 -41.35 6.34 -14.93
CA ALA A 576 -40.66 7.03 -16.03
C ALA A 576 -39.52 6.21 -16.62
N VAL A 577 -38.88 5.36 -15.81
CA VAL A 577 -37.69 4.61 -16.24
C VAL A 577 -38.12 3.50 -17.20
N ASP A 578 -39.10 2.70 -16.80
CA ASP A 578 -39.56 1.57 -17.61
C ASP A 578 -40.24 2.04 -18.91
N ALA A 579 -41.00 3.14 -18.87
CA ALA A 579 -41.61 3.71 -20.07
C ALA A 579 -40.56 4.15 -21.12
N VAL A 580 -39.48 4.80 -20.67
CA VAL A 580 -38.39 5.26 -21.55
C VAL A 580 -37.59 4.08 -22.08
N VAL A 581 -37.23 3.10 -21.23
CA VAL A 581 -36.50 1.89 -21.64
C VAL A 581 -37.32 1.09 -22.64
N SER A 582 -38.60 0.88 -22.38
CA SER A 582 -39.52 0.17 -23.28
C SER A 582 -39.66 0.89 -24.63
N TYR A 583 -39.71 2.21 -24.64
CA TYR A 583 -39.73 3.00 -25.87
C TYR A 583 -38.44 2.84 -26.68
N ILE A 584 -37.28 2.95 -26.04
CA ILE A 584 -35.96 2.77 -26.67
C ILE A 584 -35.84 1.35 -27.23
N ARG A 585 -36.26 0.33 -26.48
CA ARG A 585 -36.25 -1.07 -26.91
C ARG A 585 -37.13 -1.30 -28.14
N ARG A 586 -38.33 -0.69 -28.19
CA ARG A 586 -39.20 -0.73 -29.38
C ARG A 586 -38.58 -0.05 -30.59
N ARG A 587 -37.93 1.11 -30.39
CA ARG A 587 -37.26 1.86 -31.48
C ARG A 587 -36.09 1.06 -32.05
N ARG A 588 -35.26 0.49 -31.17
CA ARG A 588 -34.14 -0.38 -31.57
C ARG A 588 -34.61 -1.63 -32.32
N LYS A 589 -35.70 -2.28 -31.89
CA LYS A 589 -36.25 -3.44 -32.62
C LYS A 589 -36.65 -3.10 -34.06
N LYS A 590 -37.11 -1.87 -34.32
CA LYS A 590 -37.43 -1.40 -35.68
C LYS A 590 -36.18 -1.12 -36.52
N SER A 591 -35.11 -0.64 -35.90
CA SER A 591 -33.84 -0.32 -36.56
C SER A 591 -32.64 -0.94 -35.83
N PRO A 592 -32.33 -2.23 -36.04
CA PRO A 592 -31.27 -2.92 -35.29
C PRO A 592 -29.85 -2.42 -35.62
N ARG A 593 -29.66 -1.82 -36.80
CA ARG A 593 -28.36 -1.32 -37.29
C ARG A 593 -28.07 0.13 -36.91
N ASP A 594 -29.07 0.87 -36.42
CA ASP A 594 -28.91 2.27 -36.05
C ASP A 594 -28.47 2.40 -34.59
N ILE A 595 -27.57 3.36 -34.31
CA ILE A 595 -27.16 3.66 -32.94
C ILE A 595 -28.12 4.64 -32.32
N LEU A 596 -28.60 4.31 -31.12
CA LEU A 596 -29.37 5.24 -30.28
C LEU A 596 -28.47 5.88 -29.23
N VAL A 597 -28.37 7.21 -29.25
CA VAL A 597 -27.65 7.99 -28.24
C VAL A 597 -28.66 8.71 -27.35
N VAL A 598 -28.70 8.36 -26.07
CA VAL A 598 -29.60 8.95 -25.07
C VAL A 598 -28.85 9.99 -24.26
N TYR A 599 -29.20 11.26 -24.43
CA TYR A 599 -28.66 12.39 -23.68
C TYR A 599 -29.43 12.59 -22.38
N LEU A 600 -28.70 12.51 -21.27
CA LEU A 600 -29.20 12.59 -19.91
C LEU A 600 -28.61 13.84 -19.22
N PRO A 601 -29.40 14.91 -19.00
CA PRO A 601 -28.93 16.07 -18.25
C PRO A 601 -28.78 15.69 -16.76
N GLU A 602 -27.58 15.85 -16.20
CA GLU A 602 -27.26 15.48 -14.81
C GLU A 602 -26.75 16.70 -14.02
N PHE A 603 -27.35 16.93 -12.85
CA PHE A 603 -26.89 17.99 -11.95
C PHE A 603 -25.66 17.51 -11.17
N VAL A 604 -24.56 18.26 -11.30
CA VAL A 604 -23.33 18.01 -10.54
C VAL A 604 -23.32 18.93 -9.33
N VAL A 605 -23.50 18.33 -8.14
CA VAL A 605 -23.47 19.03 -6.87
C VAL A 605 -22.07 19.05 -6.27
N GLU A 606 -21.72 20.15 -5.59
CA GLU A 606 -20.44 20.34 -4.94
C GLU A 606 -20.25 19.39 -3.75
N HIS A 607 -21.30 19.17 -2.96
CA HIS A 607 -21.21 18.38 -1.74
C HIS A 607 -21.86 17.00 -1.89
N TRP A 608 -21.24 15.98 -1.28
CA TRP A 608 -21.72 14.60 -1.36
C TRP A 608 -23.11 14.41 -0.74
N TRP A 609 -23.45 15.17 0.31
CA TRP A 609 -24.75 15.11 0.99
C TRP A 609 -25.88 15.71 0.16
N GLN A 610 -25.59 16.70 -0.70
CA GLN A 610 -26.56 17.26 -1.65
C GLN A 610 -27.03 16.19 -2.66
N ARG A 611 -26.20 15.17 -2.95
CA ARG A 611 -26.61 14.02 -3.80
C ARG A 611 -27.74 13.20 -3.18
N LEU A 612 -27.91 13.24 -1.87
CA LEU A 612 -28.99 12.51 -1.19
C LEU A 612 -30.35 13.21 -1.35
N LEU A 613 -30.33 14.55 -1.48
CA LEU A 613 -31.50 15.42 -1.56
C LEU A 613 -32.10 15.50 -2.98
N HIS A 614 -31.35 15.12 -4.02
CA HIS A 614 -31.83 15.18 -5.41
C HIS A 614 -32.49 13.89 -5.89
N ARG A 615 -33.52 14.06 -6.74
CA ARG A 615 -34.35 12.99 -7.30
C ARG A 615 -33.49 12.04 -8.16
N ARG A 616 -33.66 10.72 -7.97
CA ARG A 616 -32.78 9.67 -8.52
C ARG A 616 -33.13 9.20 -9.94
N THR A 617 -34.07 9.85 -10.65
CA THR A 617 -34.64 9.35 -11.92
C THR A 617 -33.58 9.17 -13.00
N VAL A 618 -32.72 10.17 -13.24
CA VAL A 618 -31.63 10.10 -14.24
C VAL A 618 -30.62 9.00 -13.90
N ARG A 619 -30.30 8.81 -12.61
CA ARG A 619 -29.39 7.75 -12.16
C ARG A 619 -29.96 6.36 -12.39
N ARG A 620 -31.25 6.16 -12.10
CA ARG A 620 -31.96 4.90 -12.37
C ARG A 620 -32.07 4.63 -13.87
N LEU A 621 -32.38 5.66 -14.66
CA LEU A 621 -32.45 5.54 -16.12
C LEU A 621 -31.10 5.16 -16.72
N LYS A 622 -30.00 5.79 -16.27
CA LYS A 622 -28.64 5.42 -16.67
C LYS A 622 -28.31 3.97 -16.34
N GLN A 623 -28.65 3.50 -15.14
CA GLN A 623 -28.45 2.10 -14.72
C GLN A 623 -29.26 1.13 -15.59
N ALA A 624 -30.51 1.46 -15.93
CA ALA A 624 -31.34 0.62 -16.77
C ALA A 624 -30.81 0.57 -18.22
N LEU A 625 -30.42 1.72 -18.78
CA LEU A 625 -29.92 1.82 -20.16
C LEU A 625 -28.54 1.18 -20.38
N LEU A 626 -27.71 1.07 -19.33
CA LEU A 626 -26.42 0.37 -19.40
C LEU A 626 -26.55 -1.12 -19.79
N HIS A 627 -27.71 -1.72 -19.55
CA HIS A 627 -27.97 -3.13 -19.85
C HIS A 627 -28.66 -3.33 -21.22
N GLU A 628 -28.96 -2.24 -21.95
CA GLU A 628 -29.56 -2.32 -23.29
C GLU A 628 -28.45 -2.32 -24.37
N PRO A 629 -28.28 -3.41 -25.14
CA PRO A 629 -27.24 -3.46 -26.15
C PRO A 629 -27.50 -2.43 -27.26
N GLY A 630 -26.45 -1.82 -27.81
CA GLY A 630 -26.56 -0.84 -28.92
C GLY A 630 -27.15 0.53 -28.53
N VAL A 631 -27.33 0.80 -27.23
CA VAL A 631 -27.75 2.11 -26.72
C VAL A 631 -26.56 2.78 -26.04
N MET A 632 -26.20 3.97 -26.52
CA MET A 632 -25.16 4.80 -25.93
C MET A 632 -25.78 5.84 -25.00
N THR A 633 -25.31 5.94 -23.76
CA THR A 633 -25.77 6.99 -22.84
C THR A 633 -24.76 8.14 -22.78
N ALA A 634 -25.21 9.36 -23.09
CA ALA A 634 -24.40 10.58 -22.98
C ALA A 634 -24.87 11.41 -21.78
N THR A 635 -24.04 11.53 -20.75
CA THR A 635 -24.35 12.38 -19.59
C THR A 635 -23.92 13.81 -19.86
N VAL A 636 -24.82 14.78 -19.69
CA VAL A 636 -24.53 16.21 -19.85
C VAL A 636 -24.50 16.85 -18.47
N PRO A 637 -23.31 17.07 -17.87
CA PRO A 637 -23.20 17.64 -16.53
C PRO A 637 -23.59 19.13 -16.54
N TRP A 638 -24.25 19.56 -15.47
CA TRP A 638 -24.49 20.97 -15.17
C TRP A 638 -24.04 21.28 -13.74
N ALA A 639 -22.99 22.11 -13.60
CA ALA A 639 -22.53 22.62 -12.31
C ALA A 639 -23.12 24.01 -12.06
N MET A 640 -23.59 24.31 -10.84
CA MET A 640 -24.19 25.62 -10.53
C MET A 640 -23.21 26.80 -10.68
N HIS A 641 -21.91 26.58 -10.54
CA HIS A 641 -20.87 27.62 -10.64
C HIS A 641 -20.49 28.00 -12.10
N GLU A 642 -20.89 27.22 -13.12
CA GLU A 642 -20.59 27.59 -14.52
C GLU A 642 -21.43 28.79 -14.99
N ASP A 643 -22.57 29.07 -14.35
CA ASP A 643 -23.43 30.19 -14.70
C ASP A 643 -22.73 31.56 -14.46
N GLU A 644 -21.92 31.70 -13.39
CA GLU A 644 -21.18 32.96 -13.13
C GLU A 644 -20.14 33.26 -14.23
N VAL A 645 -19.41 32.24 -14.68
CA VAL A 645 -18.34 32.42 -15.69
C VAL A 645 -18.92 32.62 -17.10
N TYR A 646 -20.03 31.95 -17.43
CA TYR A 646 -20.68 32.14 -18.73
C TYR A 646 -21.42 33.47 -18.81
N ASP A 647 -22.09 33.91 -17.74
CA ASP A 647 -22.74 35.22 -17.68
C ASP A 647 -21.69 36.35 -17.74
N GLU A 648 -20.54 36.24 -17.07
CA GLU A 648 -19.42 37.21 -17.22
C GLU A 648 -18.88 37.32 -18.66
N ILE A 649 -18.67 36.19 -19.35
CA ILE A 649 -18.17 36.20 -20.74
C ILE A 649 -19.21 36.74 -21.71
N PHE A 650 -20.50 36.47 -21.45
CA PHE A 650 -21.60 36.95 -22.29
C PHE A 650 -21.85 38.44 -22.08
N ASP A 651 -21.80 38.92 -20.83
CA ASP A 651 -21.89 40.33 -20.48
C ASP A 651 -20.70 41.13 -21.03
N GLN A 652 -19.47 40.59 -20.98
CA GLN A 652 -18.31 41.21 -21.65
C GLN A 652 -18.49 41.33 -23.16
N ARG A 653 -19.15 40.36 -23.82
CA ARG A 653 -19.44 40.42 -25.26
C ARG A 653 -20.54 41.41 -25.62
N LEU A 654 -21.53 41.58 -24.75
CA LEU A 654 -22.58 42.58 -24.91
C LEU A 654 -22.00 43.98 -24.71
N GLN A 655 -21.23 44.19 -23.64
CA GLN A 655 -20.51 45.44 -23.38
C GLN A 655 -19.52 45.80 -24.50
N GLY A 656 -18.80 44.82 -25.05
CA GLY A 656 -17.88 45.02 -26.19
C GLY A 656 -18.58 45.33 -27.53
N LYS A 657 -19.88 45.03 -27.66
CA LYS A 657 -20.69 45.42 -28.81
C LYS A 657 -21.29 46.81 -28.64
N ASP A 658 -21.71 47.14 -27.42
CA ASP A 658 -22.29 48.45 -27.10
C ASP A 658 -21.22 49.56 -27.15
N SER A 659 -19.96 49.27 -26.75
CA SER A 659 -18.85 50.21 -26.88
C SER A 659 -18.45 50.47 -28.34
N ALA A 660 -18.41 49.43 -29.20
CA ALA A 660 -18.17 49.60 -30.63
C ALA A 660 -19.30 50.37 -31.33
N THR A 661 -20.54 50.26 -30.85
CA THR A 661 -21.70 50.97 -31.42
C THR A 661 -21.74 52.44 -30.95
N ASN A 662 -21.25 52.74 -29.75
CA ASN A 662 -21.12 54.11 -29.23
C ASN A 662 -19.94 54.89 -29.82
N GLU A 663 -18.82 54.25 -30.17
CA GLU A 663 -17.71 54.94 -30.87
C GLU A 663 -18.10 55.35 -32.30
N LEU A 664 -18.86 54.50 -33.01
CA LEU A 664 -19.35 54.77 -34.37
C LEU A 664 -20.46 55.84 -34.43
N THR A 665 -21.15 56.12 -33.33
CA THR A 665 -22.20 57.16 -33.25
C THR A 665 -21.67 58.49 -32.70
N ALA A 666 -20.61 58.48 -31.89
CA ALA A 666 -19.97 59.71 -31.41
C ALA A 666 -19.15 60.44 -32.49
N GLU A 667 -18.69 59.73 -33.53
CA GLU A 667 -17.89 60.33 -34.63
C GLU A 667 -18.74 60.95 -35.77
N ALA A 668 -20.07 60.82 -35.74
CA ALA A 668 -20.95 61.24 -36.84
C ALA A 668 -21.62 62.62 -36.65
N ASP A 669 -21.51 63.26 -35.49
CA ASP A 669 -22.34 64.42 -35.11
C ASP A 669 -21.58 65.74 -34.85
N THR A 670 -20.37 65.89 -35.39
CA THR A 670 -19.67 67.18 -35.40
C THR A 670 -19.23 67.60 -36.81
N ASP A 671 -19.98 68.57 -37.34
CA ASP A 671 -19.70 69.57 -38.38
C ASP A 671 -18.35 69.56 -39.14
N GLY A 672 -18.45 69.58 -40.48
CA GLY A 672 -18.31 70.84 -41.22
C GLY A 672 -16.94 71.29 -41.76
N SER A 673 -16.73 71.04 -43.06
CA SER A 673 -15.98 71.87 -44.04
C SER A 673 -14.45 72.04 -43.94
N ALA A 674 -13.76 71.53 -44.98
CA ALA A 674 -12.68 72.14 -45.78
C ALA A 674 -11.42 71.25 -46.03
N ALA A 675 -11.21 70.97 -47.33
CA ALA A 675 -9.96 70.82 -48.08
C ALA A 675 -8.73 70.08 -47.49
N ALA A 676 -8.50 68.89 -48.06
CA ALA A 676 -7.24 68.34 -48.58
C ALA A 676 -5.89 68.84 -48.02
N VAL A 677 -5.18 67.97 -47.26
CA VAL A 677 -3.72 67.72 -47.37
C VAL A 677 -3.44 66.30 -46.83
N ALA A 678 -2.85 65.42 -47.65
CA ALA A 678 -2.13 64.24 -47.15
C ALA A 678 -0.72 64.67 -46.70
N PRO A 679 -0.11 64.06 -45.66
CA PRO A 679 0.85 63.00 -46.00
C PRO A 679 1.14 61.90 -44.92
N LYS A 680 1.64 60.77 -45.46
CA LYS A 680 2.71 59.87 -44.99
C LYS A 680 2.59 59.11 -43.65
N ILE A 681 2.20 57.85 -43.80
CA ILE A 681 2.96 56.62 -43.45
C ILE A 681 4.04 56.76 -42.35
N THR A 682 3.78 56.12 -41.21
CA THR A 682 4.75 55.27 -40.49
C THR A 682 4.09 53.94 -40.10
N ARG A 683 4.49 52.87 -40.78
CA ARG A 683 4.18 51.48 -40.41
C ARG A 683 5.06 51.11 -39.20
N SER A 684 4.44 50.76 -38.08
CA SER A 684 5.08 49.96 -37.03
C SER A 684 4.37 48.61 -36.93
N ALA A 685 5.17 47.55 -37.00
CA ALA A 685 4.77 46.16 -37.03
C ALA A 685 4.62 45.60 -35.61
N GLY A 686 3.72 44.63 -35.43
CA GLY A 686 3.76 43.71 -34.29
C GLY A 686 2.38 43.23 -33.85
N GLY A 687 2.10 41.93 -34.00
CA GLY A 687 0.98 41.29 -33.30
C GLY A 687 0.06 40.40 -34.13
N GLY A 688 0.55 39.76 -35.21
CA GLY A 688 -0.17 38.70 -35.90
C GLY A 688 0.41 37.32 -35.57
N ARG A 689 -0.47 36.37 -35.24
CA ARG A 689 -0.27 34.90 -35.31
C ARG A 689 0.78 34.27 -34.37
N GLU A 690 0.37 33.93 -33.15
CA GLU A 690 0.80 32.70 -32.47
C GLU A 690 -0.28 32.27 -31.48
N LEU A 691 -0.97 31.14 -31.73
CA LEU A 691 -1.63 30.30 -30.70
C LEU A 691 -2.41 29.08 -31.26
N ILE A 692 -2.47 28.89 -32.58
CA ILE A 692 -3.16 27.72 -33.18
C ILE A 692 -2.18 26.88 -34.01
N GLN A 693 -1.11 26.38 -33.38
CA GLN A 693 -0.29 25.30 -33.96
C GLN A 693 0.61 24.60 -32.93
N SER A 694 0.10 24.23 -31.76
CA SER A 694 0.93 23.52 -30.75
C SER A 694 0.37 22.17 -30.27
N ASN A 695 -0.90 21.83 -30.54
CA ASN A 695 -1.51 20.63 -29.93
C ASN A 695 -1.88 19.46 -30.87
N ARG A 696 -1.44 19.45 -32.13
CA ARG A 696 -1.73 18.34 -33.06
C ARG A 696 -0.54 17.45 -33.46
N HIS A 697 0.67 17.69 -32.92
CA HIS A 697 1.86 16.88 -33.22
C HIS A 697 2.53 16.21 -32.01
N ALA A 698 1.96 16.34 -30.81
CA ALA A 698 2.54 15.77 -29.60
C ALA A 698 2.17 14.29 -29.35
N VAL A 699 1.16 13.73 -30.03
CA VAL A 699 0.63 12.39 -29.70
C VAL A 699 1.34 11.24 -30.42
N TYR A 700 2.09 11.51 -31.50
CA TYR A 700 2.71 10.44 -32.32
C TYR A 700 4.26 10.40 -32.32
N ARG A 701 4.95 11.33 -31.63
CA ARG A 701 6.43 11.37 -31.59
C ARG A 701 7.08 10.72 -30.36
N GLY A 702 6.30 10.30 -29.37
CA GLY A 702 6.82 9.73 -28.12
C GLY A 702 7.48 8.35 -28.26
N ARG A 703 7.12 7.56 -29.29
CA ARG A 703 7.58 6.16 -29.41
C ARG A 703 8.81 5.97 -30.32
N LEU A 704 9.12 6.94 -31.18
CA LEU A 704 10.28 6.88 -32.09
C LEU A 704 11.57 7.38 -31.43
N HIS A 705 11.47 8.34 -30.49
CA HIS A 705 12.65 8.85 -29.78
C HIS A 705 13.22 7.87 -28.73
N GLU A 706 12.43 6.94 -28.18
CA GLU A 706 12.94 5.88 -27.29
C GLU A 706 13.75 4.82 -28.06
N ALA A 707 13.35 4.48 -29.29
CA ALA A 707 14.11 3.54 -30.12
C ALA A 707 15.47 4.11 -30.56
N ASP A 708 15.52 5.41 -30.89
CA ASP A 708 16.76 6.10 -31.28
C ASP A 708 17.69 6.41 -30.10
N ALA A 709 17.14 6.61 -28.89
CA ALA A 709 17.95 6.77 -27.68
C ALA A 709 18.64 5.44 -27.29
N VAL A 710 17.93 4.31 -27.40
CA VAL A 710 18.49 2.97 -27.14
C VAL A 710 19.51 2.55 -28.20
N ALA A 711 19.34 2.99 -29.46
CA ALA A 711 20.31 2.73 -30.53
C ALA A 711 21.61 3.57 -30.39
N ARG A 712 21.52 4.79 -29.84
CA ARG A 712 22.69 5.66 -29.61
C ARG A 712 23.50 5.26 -28.37
N GLU A 713 22.87 4.66 -27.36
CA GLU A 713 23.57 4.19 -26.16
C GLU A 713 24.37 2.89 -26.40
N LYS A 714 23.99 2.08 -27.40
CA LYS A 714 24.77 0.91 -27.84
C LYS A 714 26.03 1.23 -28.67
N LYS A 715 26.21 2.47 -29.13
CA LYS A 715 27.35 2.90 -29.96
C LYS A 715 28.43 3.68 -29.20
N ARG A 716 28.30 3.84 -27.88
CA ARG A 716 29.28 4.55 -27.04
C ARG A 716 29.61 3.75 -25.77
N GLN A 717 30.25 2.59 -25.92
CA GLN A 717 31.14 2.05 -24.90
C GLN A 717 32.33 1.36 -25.63
N PRO A 718 33.58 1.69 -25.29
CA PRO A 718 34.71 0.80 -25.59
C PRO A 718 34.64 -0.48 -24.74
#